data_AF-A0A815DK28-F1
#
_entry.id   AF-A0A815DK28-F1
#
_cell.length_a   1.000
_cell.length_b   1.000
_cell.length_c   1.000
_cell.angle_alpha   90.00
_cell.angle_beta   90.00
_cell.angle_gamma   90.00
#
_symmetry.space_group_name_H-M   'P 1'
#
loop_
_entity.id
_entity.type
_entity.pdbx_description
1 polymer ?
#
loop_
_entity_poly.entity_id
_entity_poly.type
_entity_poly.pdbx_seq_one_letter_code
_entity_poly.pdbx_strand_id
1 'polypeptide(L)'
;MGSEESWKKFIGDAIADNKIVCRTCRMYNQEVQIVPGDENKKCRCGRLIRCHSLAGSSKPLYTSSNSPETTNSQQEFKHVHSTTVPVTVYETSKTTESTGCKYIRIDHQTRVKPIYKLLVNDCGGKKPAVILSIYGGAKYFTMTEKLEKEIIRGIIDAAAMSNAWILTTGINNGVSKLVGEGIAHYRLLKANPNKIVCIGLTKWGTINGRTRFDLKNANKKDYELNLFFRRIYDDGDDTDETIERNHTHCILFDDGKIGDYLNDGQRDALVKEACEDEDHECCGVTIIVEGGKNTIEVLQNDIKQNRPIVFIEDSGRLADVFASLINQTADAKNDQQFIPSDEVVRNALAEFFPSLEKGEISEITKRIKEILDKSNRHLLNVFCMDRDTSVAEIIFKAIFTMKNKQNEININSEQNVDEENQDQQYEEDEDILLNLASQWNYFNGALSILKKQQHTTSNNDEIKEKYMICYKKLFRDSLIKDHPVFVEYFHAAGFDPFKLLGIKRVEQERHTMLIQLYKDTYKEISESNRSYIKELFGQSGVTGITTLDKKLNEFIGSFIGAIYSEKYNTRTKRIGTDLANHLCPCCSNLIKRCTEKENRIYPKDNIHTQSQDRQNDTEDSGENKDTKDLLEKNKLLRDLFLWSVFMDMPEIAKILLIHQQSRICAALIASAIFKRYSKLSLTVDLKEKFKIQADDFGKYATDFINDCYKYNERSACELLLRQIPLFGNITCMQIAISSENIQLVGTACFDQTLTQVWYNKLSMTNNQTLTRPSQLLSITTFGLLAPWMIPYRENENVRTRRSFSY
;
A
#
# COMPACT_ATOMS: atom_id res chain seq x y z
N MET A 1 -25.61 12.43 8.23
CA MET A 1 -26.20 13.29 7.20
C MET A 1 -25.66 12.83 5.86
N GLY A 2 -26.52 12.58 4.88
CA GLY A 2 -26.07 12.10 3.57
C GLY A 2 -25.16 13.13 2.89
N SER A 3 -24.18 12.68 2.11
CA SER A 3 -23.25 13.57 1.38
C SER A 3 -23.95 14.57 0.46
N GLU A 4 -25.17 14.25 0.01
CA GLU A 4 -26.00 15.12 -0.81
C GLU A 4 -26.46 16.38 -0.05
N GLU A 5 -26.90 16.26 1.21
CA GLU A 5 -27.32 17.40 2.05
C GLU A 5 -26.15 18.35 2.37
N SER A 6 -24.93 17.80 2.47
CA SER A 6 -23.71 18.57 2.75
C SER A 6 -23.36 19.53 1.60
N TRP A 7 -23.42 19.06 0.35
CA TRP A 7 -23.19 19.90 -0.84
C TRP A 7 -24.28 20.96 -1.01
N LYS A 8 -25.57 20.60 -0.85
CA LYS A 8 -26.66 21.58 -1.01
C LYS A 8 -26.54 22.73 -0.01
N LYS A 9 -26.24 22.40 1.25
CA LYS A 9 -26.09 23.39 2.31
C LYS A 9 -24.85 24.26 2.12
N PHE A 10 -23.68 23.66 1.91
CA PHE A 10 -22.43 24.42 1.75
C PHE A 10 -22.47 25.32 0.51
N ILE A 11 -22.98 24.82 -0.62
CA ILE A 11 -23.07 25.62 -1.84
C ILE A 11 -24.15 26.69 -1.69
N GLY A 12 -25.27 26.39 -1.02
CA GLY A 12 -26.28 27.40 -0.66
C GLY A 12 -25.69 28.55 0.16
N ASP A 13 -24.93 28.22 1.21
CA ASP A 13 -24.24 29.21 2.06
C ASP A 13 -23.17 29.99 1.27
N ALA A 14 -22.39 29.32 0.42
CA ALA A 14 -21.36 29.94 -0.41
C ALA A 14 -21.91 30.85 -1.52
N ILE A 15 -23.10 30.52 -2.06
CA ILE A 15 -23.82 31.38 -3.01
C ILE A 15 -24.42 32.59 -2.30
N ALA A 16 -25.00 32.40 -1.11
CA ALA A 16 -25.55 33.50 -0.30
C ALA A 16 -24.47 34.54 0.04
N ASP A 17 -23.23 34.10 0.27
CA ASP A 17 -22.07 34.95 0.53
C ASP A 17 -21.40 35.53 -0.74
N ASN A 18 -21.94 35.31 -1.95
CA ASN A 18 -21.31 35.66 -3.24
C ASN A 18 -19.89 35.06 -3.44
N LYS A 19 -19.56 33.96 -2.75
CA LYS A 19 -18.24 33.31 -2.81
C LYS A 19 -18.09 32.41 -4.03
N ILE A 20 -19.21 31.91 -4.58
CA ILE A 20 -19.25 31.10 -5.81
C ILE A 20 -20.31 31.70 -6.74
N VAL A 21 -19.91 32.00 -7.97
CA VAL A 21 -20.78 32.60 -8.99
C VAL A 21 -20.59 31.83 -10.29
N CYS A 22 -21.61 31.72 -11.14
CA CYS A 22 -21.48 31.22 -12.49
C CYS A 22 -21.77 32.36 -13.48
N ARG A 23 -21.21 32.33 -14.69
CA ARG A 23 -21.51 33.31 -15.75
C ARG A 23 -22.01 32.64 -17.02
N THR A 24 -22.75 33.39 -17.83
CA THR A 24 -23.08 33.04 -19.21
C THR A 24 -22.92 34.27 -20.10
N CYS A 25 -22.77 34.05 -21.40
CA CYS A 25 -22.68 35.13 -22.37
C CYS A 25 -24.02 35.91 -22.46
N ARG A 26 -23.96 37.24 -22.33
CA ARG A 26 -25.10 38.17 -22.46
C ARG A 26 -25.05 38.81 -23.85
N MET A 27 -26.09 38.59 -24.65
CA MET A 27 -26.33 39.37 -25.87
C MET A 27 -26.77 40.78 -25.47
N TYR A 28 -25.95 41.79 -25.76
CA TYR A 28 -26.40 43.18 -25.83
C TYR A 28 -25.70 43.85 -27.01
N ASN A 29 -26.40 43.95 -28.13
CA ASN A 29 -26.15 45.00 -29.10
C ASN A 29 -27.51 45.64 -29.34
N GLN A 30 -27.75 46.82 -28.75
CA GLN A 30 -28.95 47.62 -29.07
C GLN A 30 -28.97 48.09 -30.53
N GLU A 31 -27.89 47.84 -31.31
CA GLU A 31 -27.78 48.24 -32.71
C GLU A 31 -27.82 47.08 -33.72
N VAL A 32 -27.91 45.81 -33.30
CA VAL A 32 -28.03 44.69 -34.24
C VAL A 32 -29.46 44.18 -34.25
N GLN A 33 -30.23 44.66 -35.23
CA GLN A 33 -31.46 43.99 -35.66
C GLN A 33 -31.11 42.54 -36.04
N ILE A 34 -31.60 41.56 -35.27
CA ILE A 34 -31.49 40.16 -35.66
C ILE A 34 -32.44 39.96 -36.84
N VAL A 35 -31.90 39.90 -38.05
CA VAL A 35 -32.65 39.54 -39.25
C VAL A 35 -32.94 38.03 -39.19
N PRO A 36 -34.15 37.56 -39.57
CA PRO A 36 -34.42 36.13 -39.70
C PRO A 36 -33.37 35.44 -40.58
N GLY A 37 -32.61 34.48 -40.02
CA GLY A 37 -31.47 33.82 -40.67
C GLY A 37 -30.13 33.95 -39.94
N ASP A 38 -29.97 34.95 -39.07
CA ASP A 38 -28.72 35.19 -38.32
C ASP A 38 -28.55 34.28 -37.08
N GLU A 39 -29.56 33.49 -36.75
CA GLU A 39 -29.57 32.54 -35.63
C GLU A 39 -28.46 31.48 -35.69
N ASN A 40 -27.99 31.16 -36.90
CA ASN A 40 -26.90 30.23 -37.16
C ASN A 40 -25.53 30.90 -37.25
N LYS A 41 -25.42 32.22 -37.10
CA LYS A 41 -24.12 32.90 -37.02
C LYS A 41 -23.47 32.64 -35.66
N LYS A 42 -22.14 32.57 -35.65
CA LYS A 42 -21.35 32.47 -34.42
C LYS A 42 -21.22 33.85 -33.77
N CYS A 43 -21.56 33.94 -32.50
CA CYS A 43 -21.29 35.09 -31.64
C CYS A 43 -19.77 35.21 -31.38
N ARG A 44 -19.31 36.36 -30.88
CA ARG A 44 -17.90 36.60 -30.51
C ARG A 44 -17.40 35.65 -29.41
N CYS A 45 -18.30 35.06 -28.64
CA CYS A 45 -17.97 34.02 -27.67
C CYS A 45 -17.84 32.60 -28.29
N GLY A 46 -18.07 32.44 -29.60
CA GLY A 46 -18.00 31.17 -30.32
C GLY A 46 -19.29 30.34 -30.33
N ARG A 47 -20.30 30.68 -29.49
CA ARG A 47 -21.64 30.05 -29.50
C ARG A 47 -22.46 30.52 -30.69
N LEU A 48 -23.32 29.64 -31.22
CA LEU A 48 -24.38 30.06 -32.14
C LEU A 48 -25.30 31.06 -31.42
N ILE A 49 -25.77 32.08 -32.14
CA ILE A 49 -26.65 33.09 -31.57
C ILE A 49 -27.90 32.44 -30.93
N ARG A 50 -28.49 31.43 -31.60
CA ARG A 50 -29.62 30.64 -31.08
C ARG A 50 -29.34 29.86 -29.78
N CYS A 51 -28.08 29.62 -29.45
CA CYS A 51 -27.67 28.84 -28.27
C CYS A 51 -27.39 29.73 -27.03
N HIS A 52 -27.55 31.05 -27.13
CA HIS A 52 -27.54 31.91 -25.96
C HIS A 52 -28.86 31.74 -25.22
N SER A 53 -28.79 31.23 -23.98
CA SER A 53 -29.94 31.15 -23.09
C SER A 53 -30.62 32.53 -23.01
N LEU A 54 -31.93 32.58 -23.29
CA LEU A 54 -32.85 33.70 -22.98
C LEU A 54 -32.98 33.97 -21.47
N ALA A 55 -31.91 33.75 -20.70
CA ALA A 55 -31.85 33.86 -19.26
C ALA A 55 -31.64 35.32 -18.86
N GLY A 56 -32.76 35.99 -18.54
CA GLY A 56 -32.80 37.29 -17.88
C GLY A 56 -33.06 38.47 -18.82
N SER A 57 -34.35 38.78 -19.01
CA SER A 57 -34.88 40.03 -19.58
C SER A 57 -34.38 40.47 -20.97
N SER A 58 -34.48 39.60 -21.97
CA SER A 58 -34.54 40.06 -23.36
C SER A 58 -35.57 39.23 -24.12
N LYS A 59 -36.86 39.60 -23.98
CA LYS A 59 -37.79 39.33 -25.08
C LYS A 59 -37.20 40.04 -26.31
N PRO A 60 -37.09 39.39 -27.48
CA PRO A 60 -36.89 40.14 -28.71
C PRO A 60 -38.07 41.11 -28.82
N LEU A 61 -37.81 42.41 -28.69
CA LEU A 61 -38.78 43.43 -29.07
C LEU A 61 -38.86 43.37 -30.59
N TYR A 62 -39.80 42.59 -31.11
CA TYR A 62 -40.27 42.79 -32.47
C TYR A 62 -41.01 44.12 -32.48
N THR A 63 -40.36 45.19 -32.96
CA THR A 63 -41.06 46.44 -33.22
C THR A 63 -41.79 46.30 -34.57
N SER A 64 -43.12 46.26 -34.51
CA SER A 64 -43.95 46.61 -35.64
C SER A 64 -43.70 48.08 -35.99
N SER A 65 -43.08 48.28 -37.15
CA SER A 65 -42.94 49.51 -37.96
C SER A 65 -43.46 50.86 -37.43
N ASN A 66 -42.59 51.87 -37.62
CA ASN A 66 -42.83 53.30 -37.89
C ASN A 66 -42.62 54.31 -36.75
N SER A 67 -41.42 54.90 -36.71
CA SER A 67 -41.20 56.38 -36.81
C SER A 67 -39.69 56.69 -36.74
N PRO A 68 -39.17 57.69 -37.48
CA PRO A 68 -37.78 58.10 -37.37
C PRO A 68 -37.66 59.26 -36.38
N GLU A 69 -37.02 59.04 -35.23
CA GLU A 69 -36.52 60.16 -34.42
C GLU A 69 -35.06 59.94 -34.04
N THR A 70 -34.27 60.88 -34.53
CA THR A 70 -32.88 61.19 -34.20
C THR A 70 -32.72 61.58 -32.74
N THR A 71 -31.73 61.01 -32.04
CA THR A 71 -30.90 61.79 -31.10
C THR A 71 -29.54 61.13 -30.91
N ASN A 72 -28.50 61.91 -31.22
CA ASN A 72 -27.12 61.68 -30.83
C ASN A 72 -26.96 61.74 -29.31
N SER A 73 -26.46 60.67 -28.71
CA SER A 73 -25.65 60.76 -27.49
C SER A 73 -24.73 59.54 -27.43
N GLN A 74 -23.47 59.74 -27.84
CA GLN A 74 -22.37 58.83 -27.55
C GLN A 74 -22.16 58.79 -26.03
N GLN A 75 -22.78 57.83 -25.35
CA GLN A 75 -22.33 57.36 -24.05
C GLN A 75 -21.55 56.07 -24.28
N GLU A 76 -20.26 56.09 -23.96
CA GLU A 76 -19.40 54.90 -23.94
C GLU A 76 -19.90 53.92 -22.87
N PHE A 77 -20.75 52.97 -23.25
CA PHE A 77 -21.12 51.84 -22.42
C PHE A 77 -19.97 50.82 -22.44
N LYS A 78 -19.31 50.59 -21.29
CA LYS A 78 -18.38 49.47 -21.10
C LYS A 78 -19.06 48.17 -21.55
N HIS A 79 -18.58 47.57 -22.64
CA HIS A 79 -19.10 46.33 -23.22
C HIS A 79 -18.97 45.13 -22.25
N VAL A 80 -19.97 44.89 -21.40
CA VAL A 80 -20.02 43.68 -20.56
C VAL A 80 -20.83 42.60 -21.30
N HIS A 81 -20.13 41.68 -21.98
CA HIS A 81 -20.72 40.59 -22.77
C HIS A 81 -21.08 39.33 -21.94
N SER A 82 -21.06 39.41 -20.62
CA SER A 82 -21.38 38.29 -19.73
C SER A 82 -22.34 38.72 -18.61
N THR A 83 -23.16 37.79 -18.13
CA THR A 83 -24.05 37.97 -16.98
C THR A 83 -23.86 36.82 -16.00
N THR A 84 -24.05 37.09 -14.71
CA THR A 84 -24.05 36.06 -13.68
C THR A 84 -25.32 35.22 -13.79
N VAL A 85 -25.18 33.91 -13.59
CA VAL A 85 -26.26 32.93 -13.58
C VAL A 85 -26.16 32.07 -12.31
N PRO A 86 -27.28 31.46 -11.88
CA PRO A 86 -27.29 30.41 -10.86
C PRO A 86 -26.18 29.38 -11.04
N VAL A 87 -25.58 28.93 -9.93
CA VAL A 87 -24.59 27.85 -9.93
C VAL A 87 -25.33 26.54 -10.18
N THR A 88 -24.86 25.76 -11.14
CA THR A 88 -25.46 24.47 -11.48
C THR A 88 -24.56 23.34 -10.97
N VAL A 89 -25.14 22.44 -10.18
CA VAL A 89 -24.51 21.24 -9.66
C VAL A 89 -25.15 20.02 -10.31
N TYR A 90 -24.34 19.08 -10.77
CA TYR A 90 -24.82 17.84 -11.38
C TYR A 90 -24.26 16.64 -10.64
N GLU A 91 -24.99 15.53 -10.63
CA GLU A 91 -24.49 14.24 -10.14
C GLU A 91 -24.89 13.16 -11.14
N THR A 92 -23.95 12.34 -11.60
CA THR A 92 -24.31 11.18 -12.45
C THR A 92 -24.95 10.07 -11.62
N SER A 93 -25.85 9.29 -12.23
CA SER A 93 -26.43 8.13 -11.55
C SER A 93 -25.33 7.11 -11.23
N LYS A 94 -25.27 6.65 -9.97
CA LYS A 94 -24.38 5.57 -9.57
C LYS A 94 -24.80 4.28 -10.28
N THR A 95 -23.91 3.70 -11.07
CA THR A 95 -24.10 2.36 -11.68
C THR A 95 -23.18 1.37 -10.99
N THR A 96 -23.26 0.08 -11.34
CA THR A 96 -22.30 -0.94 -10.86
C THR A 96 -20.86 -0.64 -11.27
N GLU A 97 -20.66 0.16 -12.32
CA GLU A 97 -19.36 0.51 -12.89
C GLU A 97 -18.93 1.97 -12.61
N SER A 98 -19.85 2.86 -12.21
CA SER A 98 -19.55 4.29 -11.99
C SER A 98 -20.03 4.79 -10.62
N THR A 99 -19.20 5.57 -9.94
CA THR A 99 -19.45 6.05 -8.56
C THR A 99 -20.43 7.21 -8.45
N GLY A 100 -20.91 7.74 -9.58
CA GLY A 100 -21.61 9.04 -9.64
C GLY A 100 -20.61 10.17 -9.41
N CYS A 101 -20.07 10.71 -10.49
CA CYS A 101 -19.21 11.89 -10.46
C CYS A 101 -20.06 13.14 -10.13
N LYS A 102 -19.53 14.03 -9.29
CA LYS A 102 -20.16 15.30 -8.94
C LYS A 102 -19.56 16.43 -9.76
N TYR A 103 -20.41 17.22 -10.39
CA TYR A 103 -19.98 18.32 -11.26
C TYR A 103 -20.45 19.65 -10.69
N ILE A 104 -19.59 20.67 -10.75
CA ILE A 104 -19.98 22.05 -10.42
C ILE A 104 -19.51 22.99 -11.53
N ARG A 105 -20.44 23.82 -12.04
CA ARG A 105 -20.11 24.88 -13.01
C ARG A 105 -19.96 26.21 -12.28
N ILE A 106 -18.80 26.85 -12.44
CA ILE A 106 -18.41 28.07 -11.74
C ILE A 106 -17.73 29.05 -12.70
N ASP A 107 -17.70 30.33 -12.34
CA ASP A 107 -16.96 31.35 -13.07
C ASP A 107 -15.45 31.09 -12.98
N HIS A 108 -14.74 31.26 -14.08
CA HIS A 108 -13.28 31.19 -14.11
C HIS A 108 -12.57 32.17 -13.16
N GLN A 109 -13.21 33.26 -12.74
CA GLN A 109 -12.65 34.22 -11.77
C GLN A 109 -12.91 33.84 -10.31
N THR A 110 -13.61 32.74 -10.05
CA THR A 110 -13.91 32.29 -8.69
C THR A 110 -12.61 31.94 -7.95
N ARG A 111 -12.46 32.44 -6.72
CA ARG A 111 -11.31 32.09 -5.87
C ARG A 111 -11.35 30.59 -5.56
N VAL A 112 -10.17 29.96 -5.48
CA VAL A 112 -10.07 28.50 -5.26
C VAL A 112 -10.33 28.07 -3.81
N LYS A 113 -10.11 28.95 -2.82
CA LYS A 113 -10.27 28.63 -1.39
C LYS A 113 -11.65 28.07 -1.00
N PRO A 114 -12.80 28.64 -1.42
CA PRO A 114 -14.10 28.04 -1.19
C PRO A 114 -14.27 26.66 -1.84
N ILE A 115 -13.64 26.44 -3.00
CA ILE A 115 -13.69 25.17 -3.74
C ILE A 115 -12.90 24.10 -2.99
N TYR A 116 -11.70 24.43 -2.52
CA TYR A 116 -10.88 23.53 -1.69
C TYR A 116 -11.65 23.07 -0.45
N LYS A 117 -12.28 24.01 0.29
CA LYS A 117 -13.11 23.69 1.46
C LYS A 117 -14.31 22.80 1.13
N LEU A 118 -14.97 23.03 -0.01
CA LEU A 118 -16.05 22.18 -0.49
C LEU A 118 -15.57 20.74 -0.72
N LEU A 119 -14.43 20.57 -1.40
CA LEU A 119 -13.85 19.26 -1.69
C LEU A 119 -13.46 18.50 -0.43
N VAL A 120 -12.79 19.17 0.53
CA VAL A 120 -12.41 18.56 1.82
C VAL A 120 -13.65 18.10 2.59
N ASN A 121 -14.70 18.92 2.63
CA ASN A 121 -15.96 18.56 3.30
C ASN A 121 -16.63 17.34 2.66
N ASP A 122 -16.59 17.19 1.33
CA ASP A 122 -17.16 16.00 0.67
C ASP A 122 -16.33 14.74 0.90
N CYS A 123 -15.01 14.91 1.03
CA CYS A 123 -14.08 13.83 1.36
C CYS A 123 -14.14 13.45 2.86
N GLY A 124 -15.23 13.79 3.56
CA GLY A 124 -15.44 13.47 4.97
C GLY A 124 -14.50 14.24 5.91
N GLY A 125 -14.05 15.43 5.50
CA GLY A 125 -13.08 16.24 6.24
C GLY A 125 -11.62 15.77 6.08
N LYS A 126 -11.36 14.74 5.28
CA LYS A 126 -9.99 14.25 5.04
C LYS A 126 -9.29 15.14 4.01
N LYS A 127 -8.21 15.81 4.44
CA LYS A 127 -7.31 16.57 3.58
C LYS A 127 -6.32 15.63 2.86
N PRO A 128 -5.84 15.98 1.65
CA PRO A 128 -4.85 15.18 0.93
C PRO A 128 -3.45 15.39 1.50
N ALA A 129 -2.70 14.32 1.75
CA ALA A 129 -1.27 14.45 2.10
C ALA A 129 -0.39 14.67 0.85
N VAL A 130 -0.89 14.25 -0.33
CA VAL A 130 -0.22 14.42 -1.62
C VAL A 130 -1.23 14.86 -2.67
N ILE A 131 -0.83 15.72 -3.60
CA ILE A 131 -1.60 16.03 -4.80
C ILE A 131 -0.81 15.59 -6.03
N LEU A 132 -1.39 14.69 -6.81
CA LEU A 132 -0.83 14.21 -8.07
C LEU A 132 -1.45 15.01 -9.23
N SER A 133 -0.72 16.02 -9.70
CA SER A 133 -1.14 16.85 -10.83
C SER A 133 -0.66 16.25 -12.14
N ILE A 134 -1.58 15.64 -12.90
CA ILE A 134 -1.23 14.90 -14.11
C ILE A 134 -1.49 15.77 -15.34
N TYR A 135 -0.43 15.98 -16.11
CA TYR A 135 -0.45 16.70 -17.38
C TYR A 135 -0.07 15.76 -18.52
N GLY A 136 -0.69 15.97 -19.67
CA GLY A 136 -0.30 15.28 -20.88
C GLY A 136 -1.14 15.63 -22.09
N GLY A 137 -1.09 14.77 -23.09
CA GLY A 137 -1.85 14.92 -24.32
C GLY A 137 -3.34 15.13 -24.05
N ALA A 138 -3.88 16.28 -24.50
CA ALA A 138 -5.32 16.55 -24.45
C ALA A 138 -6.10 15.74 -25.51
N LYS A 139 -5.38 15.14 -26.46
CA LYS A 139 -5.89 14.27 -27.52
C LYS A 139 -5.43 12.84 -27.28
N TYR A 140 -6.05 11.90 -27.98
CA TYR A 140 -5.60 10.51 -28.02
C TYR A 140 -4.14 10.42 -28.48
N PHE A 141 -3.37 9.61 -27.78
CA PHE A 141 -1.98 9.31 -28.07
C PHE A 141 -1.72 7.84 -27.71
N THR A 142 -0.72 7.24 -28.33
CA THR A 142 -0.43 5.80 -28.22
C THR A 142 0.92 5.59 -27.55
N MET A 143 0.99 4.59 -26.69
CA MET A 143 2.23 4.10 -26.09
C MET A 143 2.20 2.58 -26.02
N THR A 144 3.25 1.97 -25.45
CA THR A 144 3.24 0.51 -25.24
C THR A 144 2.23 0.12 -24.16
N GLU A 145 1.51 -0.99 -24.35
CA GLU A 145 0.54 -1.49 -23.37
C GLU A 145 1.16 -1.76 -21.99
N LYS A 146 2.45 -2.14 -21.97
CA LYS A 146 3.20 -2.37 -20.73
C LYS A 146 3.40 -1.05 -19.96
N LEU A 147 3.80 0.02 -20.65
CA LEU A 147 3.98 1.35 -20.04
C LEU A 147 2.64 1.92 -19.58
N GLU A 148 1.60 1.80 -20.41
CA GLU A 148 0.25 2.26 -20.11
C GLU A 148 -0.28 1.67 -18.79
N LYS A 149 -0.17 0.34 -18.64
CA LYS A 149 -0.57 -0.36 -17.42
C LYS A 149 0.24 0.08 -16.21
N GLU A 150 1.54 0.33 -16.37
CA GLU A 150 2.41 0.75 -15.28
C GLU A 150 2.13 2.19 -14.83
N ILE A 151 1.85 3.11 -15.76
CA ILE A 151 1.41 4.47 -15.45
C ILE A 151 0.12 4.43 -14.63
N ILE A 152 -0.89 3.71 -15.12
CA ILE A 152 -2.17 3.55 -14.41
C ILE A 152 -1.94 3.00 -13.01
N ARG A 153 -1.21 1.88 -12.93
CA ARG A 153 -0.98 1.18 -11.67
C ARG A 153 -0.23 2.08 -10.69
N GLY A 154 0.87 2.69 -11.09
CA GLY A 154 1.70 3.48 -10.18
C GLY A 154 1.02 4.76 -9.70
N ILE A 155 0.21 5.43 -10.53
CA ILE A 155 -0.59 6.59 -10.08
C ILE A 155 -1.62 6.16 -9.03
N ILE A 156 -2.31 5.05 -9.27
CA ILE A 156 -3.34 4.52 -8.38
C ILE A 156 -2.75 4.02 -7.07
N ASP A 157 -1.63 3.29 -7.14
CA ASP A 157 -0.92 2.78 -5.97
C ASP A 157 -0.40 3.97 -5.14
N ALA A 158 0.21 4.98 -5.77
CA ALA A 158 0.65 6.21 -5.08
C ALA A 158 -0.51 6.92 -4.38
N ALA A 159 -1.66 7.06 -5.05
CA ALA A 159 -2.84 7.69 -4.47
C ALA A 159 -3.44 6.89 -3.31
N ALA A 160 -3.49 5.56 -3.43
CA ALA A 160 -4.00 4.67 -2.40
C ALA A 160 -3.10 4.61 -1.16
N MET A 161 -1.78 4.74 -1.34
CA MET A 161 -0.77 4.70 -0.28
C MET A 161 -0.71 6.01 0.52
N SER A 162 -0.88 7.16 -0.15
CA SER A 162 -0.67 8.48 0.46
C SER A 162 -1.94 9.30 0.68
N ASN A 163 -3.13 8.71 0.48
CA ASN A 163 -4.40 9.45 0.50
C ASN A 163 -4.34 10.68 -0.43
N ALA A 164 -3.81 10.47 -1.65
CA ALA A 164 -3.59 11.57 -2.57
C ALA A 164 -4.86 11.98 -3.30
N TRP A 165 -4.94 13.25 -3.68
CA TRP A 165 -5.88 13.71 -4.70
C TRP A 165 -5.21 13.68 -6.06
N ILE A 166 -5.89 13.09 -7.03
CA ILE A 166 -5.45 13.08 -8.43
C ILE A 166 -6.13 14.23 -9.16
N LEU A 167 -5.37 15.11 -9.80
CA LEU A 167 -5.88 16.20 -10.63
C LEU A 167 -5.62 15.89 -12.10
N THR A 168 -6.68 15.96 -12.92
CA THR A 168 -6.60 15.78 -14.38
C THR A 168 -7.37 16.89 -15.09
N THR A 169 -7.39 16.84 -16.42
CA THR A 169 -8.25 17.73 -17.23
C THR A 169 -9.73 17.36 -17.13
N GLY A 170 -10.11 16.18 -16.63
CA GLY A 170 -11.52 15.76 -16.48
C GLY A 170 -12.27 15.49 -17.78
N ILE A 171 -11.58 15.53 -18.92
CA ILE A 171 -12.14 15.25 -20.25
C ILE A 171 -11.96 13.75 -20.54
N ASN A 172 -12.94 13.11 -21.18
CA ASN A 172 -12.89 11.73 -21.68
C ASN A 172 -12.01 11.67 -22.95
N ASN A 173 -10.75 12.08 -22.83
CA ASN A 173 -9.74 11.96 -23.88
C ASN A 173 -8.32 11.98 -23.27
N GLY A 174 -7.35 11.46 -24.02
CA GLY A 174 -5.93 11.45 -23.64
C GLY A 174 -5.68 10.89 -22.24
N VAL A 175 -4.81 11.55 -21.47
CA VAL A 175 -4.38 11.05 -20.14
C VAL A 175 -5.52 10.99 -19.12
N SER A 176 -6.50 11.90 -19.22
CA SER A 176 -7.62 11.93 -18.29
C SER A 176 -8.51 10.70 -18.44
N LYS A 177 -8.71 10.21 -19.67
CA LYS A 177 -9.39 8.94 -19.93
C LYS A 177 -8.60 7.76 -19.36
N LEU A 178 -7.29 7.71 -19.62
CA LEU A 178 -6.39 6.68 -19.12
C LEU A 178 -6.48 6.50 -17.59
N VAL A 179 -6.39 7.62 -16.86
CA VAL A 179 -6.51 7.63 -15.40
C VAL A 179 -7.93 7.22 -14.95
N GLY A 180 -8.96 7.67 -15.66
CA GLY A 180 -10.36 7.31 -15.39
C GLY A 180 -10.60 5.80 -15.49
N GLU A 181 -10.19 5.18 -16.59
CA GLU A 181 -10.30 3.72 -16.80
C GLU A 181 -9.51 2.93 -15.76
N GLY A 182 -8.31 3.41 -15.41
CA GLY A 182 -7.53 2.85 -14.32
C GLY A 182 -8.27 2.83 -12.98
N ILE A 183 -8.89 3.96 -12.61
CA ILE A 183 -9.67 4.08 -11.38
C ILE A 183 -10.88 3.12 -11.41
N ALA A 184 -11.54 3.00 -12.56
CA ALA A 184 -12.65 2.06 -12.73
C ALA A 184 -12.19 0.61 -12.48
N HIS A 185 -11.06 0.21 -13.06
CA HIS A 185 -10.49 -1.13 -12.85
C HIS A 185 -10.08 -1.36 -11.38
N TYR A 186 -9.44 -0.39 -10.73
CA TYR A 186 -9.07 -0.49 -9.31
C TYR A 186 -10.29 -0.73 -8.41
N ARG A 187 -11.41 -0.04 -8.70
CA ARG A 187 -12.66 -0.16 -7.94
C ARG A 187 -13.29 -1.54 -8.05
N LEU A 188 -13.18 -2.20 -9.21
CA LEU A 188 -13.69 -3.57 -9.39
C LEU A 188 -12.92 -4.60 -8.55
N LEU A 189 -11.63 -4.36 -8.30
CA LEU A 189 -10.73 -5.31 -7.63
C LEU A 189 -10.65 -5.13 -6.09
N LYS A 190 -11.07 -3.98 -5.54
CA LYS A 190 -10.87 -3.62 -4.13
C LYS A 190 -12.18 -3.37 -3.39
N ALA A 191 -12.31 -3.92 -2.17
CA ALA A 191 -13.52 -3.81 -1.34
C ALA A 191 -13.90 -2.38 -0.91
N ASN A 192 -12.98 -1.40 -0.97
CA ASN A 192 -13.21 0.01 -0.63
C ASN A 192 -13.03 0.92 -1.87
N PRO A 193 -14.02 0.97 -2.79
CA PRO A 193 -13.91 1.69 -4.07
C PRO A 193 -13.89 3.23 -3.93
N ASN A 194 -14.22 3.78 -2.76
CA ASN A 194 -14.35 5.22 -2.52
C ASN A 194 -13.10 5.86 -1.88
N LYS A 195 -11.95 5.17 -1.85
CA LYS A 195 -10.71 5.72 -1.26
C LYS A 195 -10.02 6.74 -2.18
N ILE A 196 -10.11 6.57 -3.50
CA ILE A 196 -9.38 7.41 -4.46
C ILE A 196 -10.23 8.62 -4.85
N VAL A 197 -9.68 9.81 -4.59
CA VAL A 197 -10.26 11.09 -5.01
C VAL A 197 -9.58 11.52 -6.30
N CYS A 198 -10.35 11.63 -7.37
CA CYS A 198 -9.89 12.11 -8.66
C CYS A 198 -10.77 13.27 -9.14
N ILE A 199 -10.14 14.40 -9.41
CA ILE A 199 -10.78 15.70 -9.66
C ILE A 199 -10.40 16.17 -11.05
N GLY A 200 -11.41 16.26 -11.92
CA GLY A 200 -11.29 16.88 -13.23
C GLY A 200 -11.40 18.39 -13.14
N LEU A 201 -10.46 19.13 -13.73
CA LEU A 201 -10.50 20.59 -13.85
C LEU A 201 -10.55 20.94 -15.32
N THR A 202 -11.69 21.46 -15.79
CA THR A 202 -11.88 21.75 -17.22
C THR A 202 -12.60 23.06 -17.46
N LYS A 203 -12.46 23.56 -18.68
CA LYS A 203 -13.23 24.69 -19.16
C LYS A 203 -14.57 24.20 -19.68
N TRP A 204 -15.66 24.84 -19.25
CA TRP A 204 -16.99 24.61 -19.81
C TRP A 204 -16.97 24.77 -21.33
N GLY A 205 -16.20 25.73 -21.83
CA GLY A 205 -15.96 26.03 -23.25
C GLY A 205 -15.52 24.87 -24.15
N THR A 206 -15.00 23.78 -23.59
CA THR A 206 -14.36 22.68 -24.34
C THR A 206 -15.23 21.42 -24.42
N ILE A 207 -16.18 21.24 -23.50
CA ILE A 207 -16.91 19.98 -23.32
C ILE A 207 -17.90 19.72 -24.48
N ASN A 208 -17.96 18.51 -25.00
CA ASN A 208 -19.01 18.11 -25.94
C ASN A 208 -20.30 17.67 -25.20
N GLY A 209 -21.46 17.89 -25.80
CA GLY A 209 -22.76 17.56 -25.16
C GLY A 209 -23.25 18.55 -24.09
N ARG A 210 -22.63 19.74 -23.96
CA ARG A 210 -23.00 20.82 -23.02
C ARG A 210 -24.48 21.20 -23.00
N THR A 211 -25.16 21.11 -24.14
CA THR A 211 -26.58 21.47 -24.27
C THR A 211 -27.49 20.59 -23.40
N ARG A 212 -27.02 19.41 -22.96
CA ARG A 212 -27.71 18.54 -21.99
C ARG A 212 -27.77 19.17 -20.58
N PHE A 213 -26.82 20.04 -20.28
CA PHE A 213 -26.73 20.76 -19.00
C PHE A 213 -27.43 22.13 -19.06
N ASP A 214 -27.78 22.65 -20.24
CA ASP A 214 -28.49 23.92 -20.37
C ASP A 214 -29.93 23.81 -19.87
N LEU A 215 -30.35 24.79 -19.06
CA LEU A 215 -31.64 24.85 -18.34
C LEU A 215 -32.84 25.16 -19.26
N LYS A 216 -33.11 24.32 -20.26
CA LYS A 216 -34.21 24.57 -21.22
C LYS A 216 -35.62 24.47 -20.60
N ASN A 217 -35.78 23.78 -19.46
CA ASN A 217 -37.07 23.51 -18.80
C ASN A 217 -37.04 23.69 -17.26
N ALA A 218 -36.27 24.65 -16.73
CA ALA A 218 -36.28 24.95 -15.30
C ALA A 218 -37.60 25.61 -14.87
N ASN A 219 -38.23 25.15 -13.78
CA ASN A 219 -39.44 25.77 -13.25
C ASN A 219 -39.12 27.12 -12.60
N LYS A 220 -40.11 28.02 -12.53
CA LYS A 220 -39.96 29.38 -11.97
C LYS A 220 -39.42 29.39 -10.52
N LYS A 221 -39.74 28.36 -9.72
CA LYS A 221 -39.21 28.14 -8.36
C LYS A 221 -37.71 27.79 -8.32
N ASP A 222 -37.18 27.18 -9.37
CA ASP A 222 -35.78 26.79 -9.43
C ASP A 222 -34.86 27.98 -9.72
N TYR A 223 -35.40 29.03 -10.37
CA TYR A 223 -34.69 30.31 -10.56
C TYR A 223 -34.59 31.15 -9.28
N GLU A 224 -35.44 30.92 -8.27
CA GLU A 224 -35.44 31.65 -6.99
C GLU A 224 -34.32 31.16 -6.05
N LEU A 225 -33.83 29.93 -6.22
CA LEU A 225 -32.84 29.29 -5.33
C LEU A 225 -31.38 29.45 -5.78
N ASN A 226 -31.10 30.03 -6.95
CA ASN A 226 -29.75 30.17 -7.53
C ASN A 226 -28.91 28.86 -7.60
N LEU A 227 -29.54 27.70 -7.42
CA LEU A 227 -28.88 26.40 -7.28
C LEU A 227 -29.72 25.30 -7.94
N PHE A 228 -29.13 24.58 -8.91
CA PHE A 228 -29.79 23.48 -9.62
C PHE A 228 -29.09 22.16 -9.34
N PHE A 229 -29.84 21.12 -8.97
CA PHE A 229 -29.36 19.74 -8.90
C PHE A 229 -30.03 18.89 -9.98
N ARG A 230 -29.25 18.24 -10.85
CA ARG A 230 -29.81 17.34 -11.88
C ARG A 230 -29.01 16.06 -11.98
N ARG A 231 -29.72 14.93 -12.02
CA ARG A 231 -29.16 13.62 -12.35
C ARG A 231 -29.10 13.45 -13.87
N ILE A 232 -27.90 13.20 -14.39
CA ILE A 232 -27.69 12.96 -15.83
C ILE A 232 -27.56 11.45 -16.04
N TYR A 233 -28.31 10.93 -17.00
CA TYR A 233 -28.23 9.54 -17.44
C TYR A 233 -27.23 9.45 -18.59
N ASP A 234 -26.40 8.41 -18.57
CA ASP A 234 -25.40 8.14 -19.61
C ASP A 234 -26.13 7.65 -20.87
N ASP A 235 -26.03 8.39 -21.98
CA ASP A 235 -26.66 8.02 -23.26
C ASP A 235 -25.78 7.02 -24.05
N GLY A 236 -24.62 6.60 -23.51
CA GLY A 236 -23.72 5.63 -24.18
C GLY A 236 -22.97 6.18 -25.40
N ASP A 237 -23.07 7.48 -25.66
CA ASP A 237 -22.40 8.17 -26.76
C ASP A 237 -20.96 8.51 -26.34
N ASP A 238 -20.02 7.63 -26.70
CA ASP A 238 -18.58 7.72 -26.35
C ASP A 238 -17.84 8.71 -27.27
N THR A 239 -18.42 9.90 -27.44
CA THR A 239 -17.82 10.95 -28.29
C THR A 239 -16.62 11.57 -27.57
N ASP A 240 -15.55 11.82 -28.32
CA ASP A 240 -14.37 12.53 -27.84
C ASP A 240 -14.75 13.88 -27.20
N GLU A 241 -14.02 14.26 -26.16
CA GLU A 241 -14.15 15.54 -25.43
C GLU A 241 -15.43 15.70 -24.57
N THR A 242 -16.08 14.60 -24.23
CA THR A 242 -17.08 14.54 -23.15
C THR A 242 -16.41 14.60 -21.77
N ILE A 243 -17.18 14.69 -20.69
CA ILE A 243 -16.62 14.67 -19.33
C ILE A 243 -16.34 13.22 -18.93
N GLU A 244 -15.19 12.95 -18.34
CA GLU A 244 -14.82 11.60 -17.92
C GLU A 244 -15.68 11.14 -16.72
N ARG A 245 -16.36 10.01 -16.90
CA ARG A 245 -17.36 9.46 -15.96
C ARG A 245 -16.75 8.79 -14.73
N ASN A 246 -15.51 8.32 -14.83
CA ASN A 246 -14.86 7.57 -13.76
C ASN A 246 -14.21 8.46 -12.67
N HIS A 247 -14.17 9.78 -12.89
CA HIS A 247 -13.73 10.75 -11.89
C HIS A 247 -14.69 10.81 -10.69
N THR A 248 -14.22 11.30 -9.55
CA THR A 248 -15.07 11.54 -8.37
C THR A 248 -15.75 12.90 -8.42
N HIS A 249 -15.00 13.91 -8.87
CA HIS A 249 -15.41 15.30 -8.91
C HIS A 249 -14.96 15.91 -10.23
N CYS A 250 -15.70 16.90 -10.71
CA CYS A 250 -15.30 17.69 -11.86
C CYS A 250 -15.75 19.14 -11.70
N ILE A 251 -14.81 20.07 -11.85
CA ILE A 251 -15.03 21.51 -11.72
C ILE A 251 -14.95 22.12 -13.12
N LEU A 252 -16.04 22.75 -13.52
CA LEU A 252 -16.24 23.29 -14.85
C LEU A 252 -16.16 24.81 -14.78
N PHE A 253 -15.03 25.37 -15.21
CA PHE A 253 -14.81 26.81 -15.22
C PHE A 253 -15.39 27.44 -16.49
N ASP A 254 -16.23 28.44 -16.32
CA ASP A 254 -16.89 29.15 -17.40
C ASP A 254 -16.40 30.60 -17.50
N ASP A 255 -15.83 30.92 -18.66
CA ASP A 255 -15.46 32.29 -19.07
C ASP A 255 -16.42 32.84 -20.14
N GLY A 256 -17.45 32.07 -20.49
CA GLY A 256 -18.43 32.37 -21.54
C GLY A 256 -17.98 32.01 -22.96
N LYS A 257 -16.72 31.63 -23.19
CA LYS A 257 -16.16 31.34 -24.53
C LYS A 257 -16.24 29.85 -24.90
N ILE A 258 -16.06 29.55 -26.18
CA ILE A 258 -15.94 28.18 -26.74
C ILE A 258 -14.58 27.99 -27.39
N GLY A 259 -13.99 26.81 -27.20
CA GLY A 259 -12.92 26.28 -28.04
C GLY A 259 -11.55 26.21 -27.38
N ASP A 260 -11.20 27.14 -26.49
CA ASP A 260 -9.90 27.09 -25.82
C ASP A 260 -9.94 26.08 -24.65
N TYR A 261 -8.83 25.37 -24.41
CA TYR A 261 -8.67 24.58 -23.18
C TYR A 261 -8.52 25.49 -21.95
N LEU A 262 -8.62 24.88 -20.77
CA LEU A 262 -8.40 25.60 -19.52
C LEU A 262 -6.93 26.04 -19.40
N ASN A 263 -6.71 27.26 -18.93
CA ASN A 263 -5.37 27.66 -18.50
C ASN A 263 -5.07 27.01 -17.15
N ASP A 264 -3.84 26.51 -16.98
CA ASP A 264 -3.49 25.71 -15.80
C ASP A 264 -3.42 26.51 -14.49
N GLY A 265 -3.53 27.84 -14.53
CA GLY A 265 -3.44 28.71 -13.35
C GLY A 265 -4.47 28.41 -12.24
N GLN A 266 -5.67 27.91 -12.57
CA GLN A 266 -6.64 27.52 -11.54
C GLN A 266 -6.29 26.18 -10.89
N ARG A 267 -5.73 25.24 -11.67
CA ARG A 267 -5.20 24.00 -11.14
C ARG A 267 -4.02 24.31 -10.21
N ASP A 268 -3.11 25.17 -10.64
CA ASP A 268 -1.97 25.61 -9.83
C ASP A 268 -2.40 26.31 -8.55
N ALA A 269 -3.43 27.15 -8.61
CA ALA A 269 -3.97 27.82 -7.43
C ALA A 269 -4.61 26.83 -6.45
N LEU A 270 -5.30 25.79 -6.95
CA LEU A 270 -5.88 24.74 -6.10
C LEU A 270 -4.80 23.91 -5.41
N VAL A 271 -3.75 23.51 -6.15
CA VAL A 271 -2.58 22.81 -5.58
C VAL A 271 -1.93 23.68 -4.51
N LYS A 272 -1.73 24.97 -4.79
CA LYS A 272 -1.13 25.92 -3.87
C LYS A 272 -1.95 26.07 -2.57
N GLU A 273 -3.26 26.26 -2.66
CA GLU A 273 -4.12 26.39 -1.47
C GLU A 273 -4.07 25.13 -0.58
N ALA A 274 -3.90 23.95 -1.19
CA ALA A 274 -3.78 22.71 -0.42
C ALA A 274 -2.40 22.56 0.25
N CYS A 275 -1.31 22.95 -0.43
CA CYS A 275 0.04 22.88 0.12
C CYS A 275 0.33 23.95 1.18
N GLU A 276 -0.35 25.11 1.14
CA GLU A 276 -0.21 26.21 2.10
C GLU A 276 -1.22 26.14 3.26
N ASP A 277 -1.89 25.00 3.46
CA ASP A 277 -2.83 24.82 4.55
C ASP A 277 -2.09 24.65 5.89
N GLU A 278 -2.21 25.65 6.77
CA GLU A 278 -1.52 25.68 8.08
C GLU A 278 -1.85 24.48 8.98
N ASP A 279 -3.05 23.89 8.84
CA ASP A 279 -3.49 22.77 9.68
C ASP A 279 -3.05 21.41 9.11
N HIS A 280 -2.47 21.35 7.91
CA HIS A 280 -2.15 20.07 7.25
C HIS A 280 -1.04 20.16 6.22
N GLU A 281 0.02 19.37 6.42
CA GLU A 281 1.10 19.26 5.46
C GLU A 281 0.69 18.48 4.20
N CYS A 282 0.76 19.13 3.04
CA CYS A 282 0.46 18.53 1.75
C CYS A 282 1.59 18.82 0.74
N CYS A 283 1.92 17.83 -0.09
CA CYS A 283 2.91 17.97 -1.15
C CYS A 283 2.32 17.81 -2.54
N GLY A 284 2.53 18.80 -3.42
CA GLY A 284 2.13 18.73 -4.83
C GLY A 284 3.23 18.13 -5.70
N VAL A 285 2.88 17.15 -6.54
CA VAL A 285 3.78 16.54 -7.53
C VAL A 285 3.17 16.69 -8.91
N THR A 286 3.99 17.10 -9.88
CA THR A 286 3.60 17.20 -11.28
C THR A 286 4.09 15.99 -12.05
N ILE A 287 3.19 15.30 -12.75
CA ILE A 287 3.49 14.12 -13.57
C ILE A 287 3.21 14.46 -15.03
N ILE A 288 4.20 14.30 -15.90
CA ILE A 288 4.10 14.58 -17.33
C ILE A 288 4.09 13.28 -18.13
N VAL A 289 2.98 13.04 -18.82
CA VAL A 289 2.79 11.94 -19.76
C VAL A 289 2.61 12.55 -21.16
N GLU A 290 3.51 12.26 -22.10
CA GLU A 290 3.59 12.90 -23.43
C GLU A 290 3.92 14.41 -23.35
N GLY A 291 2.94 15.24 -22.97
CA GLY A 291 3.09 16.70 -22.85
C GLY A 291 3.11 17.46 -24.19
N GLY A 292 2.63 18.70 -24.16
CA GLY A 292 2.58 19.60 -25.33
C GLY A 292 3.33 20.92 -25.07
N LYS A 293 3.32 21.84 -26.04
CA LYS A 293 4.05 23.12 -25.91
C LYS A 293 3.62 23.95 -24.70
N ASN A 294 2.33 23.95 -24.37
CA ASN A 294 1.79 24.70 -23.23
C ASN A 294 2.27 24.13 -21.88
N THR A 295 2.69 22.85 -21.84
CA THR A 295 3.22 22.22 -20.63
C THR A 295 4.53 22.87 -20.17
N ILE A 296 5.29 23.54 -21.06
CA ILE A 296 6.52 24.24 -20.67
C ILE A 296 6.24 25.36 -19.65
N GLU A 297 5.12 26.07 -19.80
CA GLU A 297 4.75 27.15 -18.86
C GLU A 297 4.39 26.59 -17.49
N VAL A 298 3.74 25.41 -17.46
CA VAL A 298 3.47 24.67 -16.23
C VAL A 298 4.77 24.29 -15.53
N LEU A 299 5.74 23.72 -16.26
CA LEU A 299 7.04 23.34 -15.71
C LEU A 299 7.80 24.54 -15.09
N GLN A 300 7.79 25.68 -15.78
CA GLN A 300 8.41 26.91 -15.27
C GLN A 300 7.73 27.42 -13.99
N ASN A 301 6.41 27.29 -13.88
CA ASN A 301 5.68 27.67 -12.67
C ASN A 301 5.91 26.69 -11.53
N ASP A 302 5.92 25.39 -11.80
CA ASP A 302 6.15 24.35 -10.80
C ASP A 302 7.54 24.45 -10.17
N ILE A 303 8.57 24.73 -10.97
CA ILE A 303 9.92 25.01 -10.47
C ILE A 303 9.93 26.21 -9.53
N LYS A 304 9.27 27.32 -9.91
CA LYS A 304 9.18 28.52 -9.04
C LYS A 304 8.45 28.24 -7.73
N GLN A 305 7.55 27.27 -7.70
CA GLN A 305 6.81 26.85 -6.52
C GLN A 305 7.49 25.69 -5.77
N ASN A 306 8.74 25.36 -6.13
CA ASN A 306 9.52 24.25 -5.59
C ASN A 306 8.79 22.89 -5.62
N ARG A 307 8.05 22.62 -6.71
CA ARG A 307 7.30 21.37 -6.87
C ARG A 307 8.12 20.34 -7.64
N PRO A 308 8.21 19.08 -7.16
CA PRO A 308 8.86 18.01 -7.89
C PRO A 308 8.08 17.64 -9.16
N ILE A 309 8.82 17.35 -10.23
CA ILE A 309 8.31 16.99 -11.55
C ILE A 309 8.81 15.59 -11.92
N VAL A 310 7.90 14.74 -12.40
CA VAL A 310 8.19 13.39 -12.89
C VAL A 310 7.83 13.29 -14.37
N PHE A 311 8.82 13.02 -15.21
CA PHE A 311 8.64 12.73 -16.64
C PHE A 311 8.58 11.23 -16.87
N ILE A 312 7.60 10.77 -17.66
CA ILE A 312 7.49 9.36 -18.05
C ILE A 312 8.21 9.14 -19.39
N GLU A 313 9.34 8.44 -19.38
CA GLU A 313 10.08 8.05 -20.58
C GLU A 313 9.25 7.08 -21.44
N ASP A 314 9.40 7.16 -22.76
CA ASP A 314 8.65 6.44 -23.79
C ASP A 314 7.16 6.81 -23.88
N SER A 315 6.73 7.89 -23.23
CA SER A 315 5.36 8.41 -23.34
C SER A 315 5.16 9.39 -24.49
N GLY A 316 6.25 9.84 -25.14
CA GLY A 316 6.24 10.70 -26.31
C GLY A 316 6.54 12.17 -26.04
N ARG A 317 6.74 12.93 -27.13
CA ARG A 317 6.79 14.40 -27.17
C ARG A 317 7.67 15.04 -26.07
N LEU A 318 7.11 15.88 -25.21
CA LEU A 318 7.86 16.71 -24.26
C LEU A 318 8.47 15.86 -23.14
N ALA A 319 7.76 14.82 -22.70
CA ALA A 319 8.26 13.90 -21.70
C ALA A 319 9.58 13.25 -22.15
N ASP A 320 9.65 12.78 -23.41
CA ASP A 320 10.85 12.14 -23.96
C ASP A 320 11.98 13.14 -24.24
N VAL A 321 11.65 14.38 -24.64
CA VAL A 321 12.66 15.45 -24.76
C VAL A 321 13.36 15.66 -23.42
N PHE A 322 12.61 15.82 -22.32
CA PHE A 322 13.20 16.00 -21.00
C PHE A 322 13.88 14.73 -20.49
N ALA A 323 13.31 13.55 -20.73
CA ALA A 323 13.92 12.27 -20.34
C ALA A 323 15.30 12.09 -21.00
N SER A 324 15.38 12.28 -22.32
CA SER A 324 16.64 12.20 -23.07
C SER A 324 17.67 13.20 -22.57
N LEU A 325 17.28 14.46 -22.35
CA LEU A 325 18.20 15.50 -21.90
C LEU A 325 18.71 15.24 -20.47
N ILE A 326 17.82 14.84 -19.55
CA ILE A 326 18.18 14.55 -18.16
C ILE A 326 19.08 13.31 -18.09
N ASN A 327 18.78 12.24 -18.83
CA ASN A 327 19.60 11.03 -18.85
C ASN A 327 21.02 11.30 -19.38
N GLN A 328 21.15 12.05 -20.48
CA GLN A 328 22.47 12.42 -21.03
C GLN A 328 23.30 13.27 -20.06
N THR A 329 22.66 14.16 -19.31
CA THR A 329 23.36 14.96 -18.29
C THR A 329 23.75 14.17 -17.04
N ALA A 330 23.06 13.06 -16.75
CA ALA A 330 23.39 12.18 -15.61
C ALA A 330 24.64 11.31 -15.87
N ASP A 331 24.89 10.95 -17.14
CA ASP A 331 26.07 10.15 -17.55
C ASP A 331 27.37 10.98 -17.65
N ALA A 332 27.25 12.31 -17.69
CA ALA A 332 28.40 13.21 -17.70
C ALA A 332 29.06 13.24 -16.31
N LYS A 333 30.14 12.47 -16.12
CA LYS A 333 30.93 12.34 -14.87
C LYS A 333 31.48 13.63 -14.24
N ASN A 334 31.20 14.81 -14.82
CA ASN A 334 31.61 16.11 -14.31
C ASN A 334 30.36 16.96 -14.00
N ASP A 335 30.12 17.23 -12.71
CA ASP A 335 29.06 18.10 -12.15
C ASP A 335 29.08 19.57 -12.66
N GLN A 336 29.98 19.92 -13.58
CA GLN A 336 30.16 21.27 -14.12
C GLN A 336 29.47 21.49 -15.48
N GLN A 337 28.95 20.45 -16.14
CA GLN A 337 28.34 20.56 -17.47
C GLN A 337 26.92 19.96 -17.52
N PHE A 338 26.04 20.40 -16.61
CA PHE A 338 24.63 20.00 -16.59
C PHE A 338 23.77 20.69 -17.67
N ILE A 339 24.30 21.71 -18.35
CA ILE A 339 23.55 22.45 -19.38
C ILE A 339 23.80 21.82 -20.75
N PRO A 340 22.80 21.20 -21.40
CA PRO A 340 22.95 20.65 -22.75
C PRO A 340 23.25 21.75 -23.77
N SER A 341 24.04 21.43 -24.80
CA SER A 341 24.30 22.38 -25.90
C SER A 341 23.01 22.67 -26.67
N ASP A 342 22.93 23.83 -27.34
CA ASP A 342 21.75 24.17 -28.16
C ASP A 342 21.49 23.12 -29.24
N GLU A 343 22.53 22.50 -29.76
CA GLU A 343 22.43 21.48 -30.80
C GLU A 343 21.75 20.20 -30.27
N VAL A 344 22.11 19.75 -29.06
CA VAL A 344 21.50 18.57 -28.43
C VAL A 344 20.01 18.79 -28.18
N VAL A 345 19.64 19.97 -27.65
CA VAL A 345 18.22 20.30 -27.39
C VAL A 345 17.44 20.38 -28.70
N ARG A 346 18.02 20.98 -29.75
CA ARG A 346 17.39 21.06 -31.07
C ARG A 346 17.21 19.69 -31.71
N ASN A 347 18.17 18.80 -31.55
CA ASN A 347 18.08 17.43 -32.07
C ASN A 347 16.95 16.66 -31.37
N ALA A 348 16.87 16.73 -30.04
CA ALA A 348 15.78 16.12 -29.28
C ALA A 348 14.41 16.71 -29.65
N LEU A 349 14.31 18.04 -29.82
CA LEU A 349 13.07 18.69 -30.27
C LEU A 349 12.70 18.27 -31.70
N ALA A 350 13.66 18.13 -32.60
CA ALA A 350 13.40 17.70 -33.98
C ALA A 350 12.93 16.23 -34.04
N GLU A 351 13.45 15.38 -33.16
CA GLU A 351 13.08 13.98 -33.04
C GLU A 351 11.65 13.79 -32.51
N PHE A 352 11.32 14.45 -31.39
CA PHE A 352 10.05 14.22 -30.69
C PHE A 352 8.95 15.26 -30.99
N PHE A 353 9.30 16.40 -31.62
CA PHE A 353 8.37 17.45 -32.10
C PHE A 353 8.65 17.87 -33.55
N PRO A 354 8.38 17.01 -34.54
CA PRO A 354 8.72 17.28 -35.94
C PRO A 354 7.89 18.41 -36.59
N SER A 355 6.81 18.87 -35.94
CA SER A 355 5.88 19.89 -36.47
C SER A 355 6.21 21.33 -36.05
N LEU A 356 7.29 21.58 -35.29
CA LEU A 356 7.66 22.91 -34.81
C LEU A 356 8.35 23.76 -35.89
N GLU A 357 8.01 25.04 -35.97
CA GLU A 357 8.69 25.99 -36.86
C GLU A 357 10.07 26.39 -36.29
N LYS A 358 11.02 26.75 -37.18
CA LYS A 358 12.39 27.14 -36.78
C LYS A 358 12.44 28.30 -35.77
N GLY A 359 11.49 29.23 -35.85
CA GLY A 359 11.36 30.34 -34.90
C GLY A 359 10.98 29.86 -33.50
N GLU A 360 9.95 29.02 -33.41
CA GLU A 360 9.46 28.43 -32.14
C GLU A 360 10.53 27.55 -31.48
N ILE A 361 11.32 26.80 -32.25
CA ILE A 361 12.40 25.95 -31.71
C ILE A 361 13.41 26.78 -30.90
N SER A 362 13.79 27.97 -31.37
CA SER A 362 14.76 28.81 -30.66
C SER A 362 14.23 29.33 -29.31
N GLU A 363 12.94 29.70 -29.26
CA GLU A 363 12.28 30.15 -28.04
C GLU A 363 12.12 29.00 -27.05
N ILE A 364 11.63 27.85 -27.52
CA ILE A 364 11.43 26.65 -26.70
C ILE A 364 12.78 26.15 -26.15
N THR A 365 13.84 26.16 -26.95
CA THR A 365 15.19 25.77 -26.52
C THR A 365 15.65 26.61 -25.33
N LYS A 366 15.45 27.94 -25.39
CA LYS A 366 15.80 28.83 -24.28
C LYS A 366 15.02 28.50 -23.01
N ARG A 367 13.69 28.31 -23.12
CA ARG A 367 12.84 27.95 -21.97
C ARG A 367 13.23 26.59 -21.35
N ILE A 368 13.56 25.60 -22.17
CA ILE A 368 14.02 24.28 -21.69
C ILE A 368 15.34 24.39 -20.92
N LYS A 369 16.28 25.22 -21.39
CA LYS A 369 17.55 25.44 -20.68
C LYS A 369 17.38 26.11 -19.33
N GLU A 370 16.44 27.04 -19.21
CA GLU A 370 16.10 27.67 -17.92
C GLU A 370 15.53 26.63 -16.93
N ILE A 371 14.75 25.67 -17.43
CA ILE A 371 14.21 24.55 -16.63
C ILE A 371 15.35 23.60 -16.20
N LEU A 372 16.22 23.23 -17.13
CA LEU A 372 17.38 22.34 -16.92
C LEU A 372 18.58 23.02 -16.22
N ASP A 373 18.36 24.09 -15.46
CA ASP A 373 19.42 24.67 -14.65
C ASP A 373 19.84 23.71 -13.52
N LYS A 374 21.11 23.76 -13.13
CA LYS A 374 21.70 22.91 -12.07
C LYS A 374 20.98 23.11 -10.73
N SER A 375 20.51 24.32 -10.47
CA SER A 375 19.70 24.65 -9.28
C SER A 375 18.43 23.78 -9.16
N ASN A 376 17.82 23.42 -10.29
CA ASN A 376 16.54 22.71 -10.35
C ASN A 376 16.67 21.18 -10.42
N ARG A 377 17.90 20.63 -10.50
CA ARG A 377 18.14 19.19 -10.73
C ARG A 377 17.40 18.26 -9.75
N HIS A 378 17.27 18.69 -8.50
CA HIS A 378 16.62 17.92 -7.43
C HIS A 378 15.10 17.80 -7.59
N LEU A 379 14.48 18.69 -8.39
CA LEU A 379 13.05 18.66 -8.71
C LEU A 379 12.75 17.81 -9.95
N LEU A 380 13.73 17.62 -10.85
CA LEU A 380 13.54 16.94 -12.12
C LEU A 380 13.83 15.44 -12.01
N ASN A 381 12.80 14.61 -12.20
CA ASN A 381 12.85 13.16 -12.08
C ASN A 381 12.31 12.50 -13.35
N VAL A 382 12.89 11.36 -13.73
CA VAL A 382 12.50 10.60 -14.93
C VAL A 382 12.18 9.17 -14.51
N PHE A 383 11.07 8.64 -15.01
CA PHE A 383 10.69 7.23 -14.88
C PHE A 383 11.05 6.47 -16.14
N CYS A 384 11.75 5.35 -15.97
CA CYS A 384 12.13 4.44 -17.04
C CYS A 384 11.70 3.01 -16.73
N MET A 385 11.00 2.36 -17.66
CA MET A 385 10.50 0.99 -17.51
C MET A 385 11.61 -0.06 -17.31
N ASP A 386 12.82 0.20 -17.78
CA ASP A 386 13.95 -0.74 -17.69
C ASP A 386 14.79 -0.55 -16.43
N ARG A 387 14.85 0.67 -15.89
CA ARG A 387 15.69 1.01 -14.74
C ARG A 387 14.93 1.01 -13.42
N ASP A 388 13.66 1.39 -13.45
CA ASP A 388 12.87 1.65 -12.25
C ASP A 388 11.84 0.55 -11.99
N THR A 389 11.45 0.39 -10.72
CA THR A 389 10.53 -0.67 -10.30
C THR A 389 9.07 -0.33 -10.59
N SER A 390 8.69 0.94 -10.35
CA SER A 390 7.32 1.42 -10.45
C SER A 390 7.25 2.94 -10.50
N VAL A 391 6.19 3.48 -11.11
CA VAL A 391 5.95 4.93 -11.16
C VAL A 391 5.69 5.49 -9.75
N ALA A 392 5.05 4.71 -8.87
CA ALA A 392 4.79 5.09 -7.48
C ALA A 392 6.08 5.37 -6.70
N GLU A 393 7.10 4.50 -6.85
CA GLU A 393 8.38 4.69 -6.17
C GLU A 393 9.04 6.01 -6.58
N ILE A 394 8.98 6.37 -7.86
CA ILE A 394 9.60 7.61 -8.35
C ILE A 394 8.85 8.85 -7.88
N ILE A 395 7.52 8.81 -7.82
CA ILE A 395 6.72 9.90 -7.25
C ILE A 395 7.19 10.18 -5.81
N PHE A 396 7.34 9.14 -4.99
CA PHE A 396 7.79 9.29 -3.61
C PHE A 396 9.27 9.69 -3.52
N LYS A 397 10.13 9.16 -4.40
CA LYS A 397 11.53 9.60 -4.54
C LYS A 397 11.63 11.08 -4.86
N ALA A 398 10.78 11.59 -5.75
CA ALA A 398 10.78 12.99 -6.16
C ALA A 398 10.38 13.91 -5.00
N ILE A 399 9.30 13.57 -4.27
CA ILE A 399 8.90 14.30 -3.05
C ILE A 399 10.03 14.27 -2.02
N PHE A 400 10.58 13.09 -1.79
CA PHE A 400 11.62 12.89 -0.79
C PHE A 400 12.90 13.66 -1.11
N THR A 401 13.35 13.65 -2.37
CA THR A 401 14.54 14.38 -2.81
C THR A 401 14.34 15.88 -2.66
N MET A 402 13.15 16.38 -2.98
CA MET A 402 12.77 17.78 -2.81
C MET A 402 12.77 18.18 -1.33
N LYS A 403 12.09 17.44 -0.45
CA LYS A 403 12.06 17.74 0.99
C LYS A 403 13.45 17.65 1.64
N ASN A 404 14.24 16.63 1.28
CA ASN A 404 15.61 16.50 1.78
C ASN A 404 16.47 17.71 1.37
N LYS A 405 16.32 18.22 0.14
CA LYS A 405 17.03 19.42 -0.32
C LYS A 405 16.54 20.69 0.40
N GLN A 406 15.24 20.82 0.64
CA GLN A 406 14.70 21.93 1.44
C GLN A 406 15.28 21.93 2.84
N ASN A 407 15.33 20.77 3.50
CA ASN A 407 15.97 20.62 4.80
C ASN A 407 17.45 21.05 4.70
N GLU A 408 18.24 20.52 3.76
CA GLU A 408 19.64 20.95 3.55
C GLU A 408 19.80 22.48 3.37
N ILE A 409 18.85 23.17 2.76
CA ILE A 409 18.90 24.63 2.57
C ILE A 409 18.58 25.36 3.88
N ASN A 410 17.53 24.94 4.60
CA ASN A 410 17.15 25.52 5.89
C ASN A 410 18.31 25.46 6.89
N ILE A 411 18.96 24.30 6.93
CA ILE A 411 20.18 24.00 7.69
C ILE A 411 21.30 25.00 7.42
N ASN A 412 21.59 25.27 6.15
CA ASN A 412 22.65 26.20 5.77
C ASN A 412 22.27 27.68 6.05
N SER A 413 20.98 28.00 6.13
CA SER A 413 20.50 29.36 6.41
C SER A 413 20.46 29.70 7.91
N GLU A 414 20.40 28.69 8.79
CA GLU A 414 20.28 28.86 10.24
C GLU A 414 21.62 28.83 11.00
N GLN A 415 22.77 28.78 10.31
CA GLN A 415 24.14 28.70 10.88
C GLN A 415 24.58 29.88 11.81
N ASN A 416 23.66 30.71 12.29
CA ASN A 416 23.91 31.81 13.23
C ASN A 416 23.13 31.70 14.57
N VAL A 417 22.58 30.53 14.93
CA VAL A 417 21.85 30.28 16.19
C VAL A 417 22.46 29.09 16.94
N ASP A 418 22.35 29.10 18.29
CA ASP A 418 22.97 28.16 19.25
C ASP A 418 22.97 26.67 18.80
N GLU A 419 24.15 26.04 18.84
CA GLU A 419 24.43 24.67 18.33
C GLU A 419 23.55 23.57 18.98
N GLU A 420 23.13 23.72 20.24
CA GLU A 420 22.31 22.69 20.93
C GLU A 420 20.83 22.65 20.51
N ASN A 421 20.24 23.81 20.16
CA ASN A 421 18.85 23.86 19.67
C ASN A 421 18.76 23.39 18.21
N GLN A 422 19.83 23.65 17.47
CA GLN A 422 20.04 23.15 16.13
C GLN A 422 19.96 21.63 16.11
N ASP A 423 20.84 20.91 16.83
CA ASP A 423 20.91 19.44 16.83
C ASP A 423 19.56 18.74 17.13
N GLN A 424 18.72 19.33 17.99
CA GLN A 424 17.38 18.80 18.28
C GLN A 424 16.40 18.98 17.11
N GLN A 425 16.42 20.14 16.44
CA GLN A 425 15.56 20.40 15.27
C GLN A 425 15.96 19.53 14.07
N TYR A 426 17.26 19.24 13.88
CA TYR A 426 17.75 18.30 12.85
C TYR A 426 17.23 16.88 13.07
N GLU A 427 17.26 16.37 14.30
CA GLU A 427 16.77 15.03 14.62
C GLU A 427 15.27 14.89 14.36
N GLU A 428 14.48 15.94 14.64
CA GLU A 428 13.03 15.97 14.39
C GLU A 428 12.69 15.93 12.89
N ASP A 429 13.39 16.73 12.06
CA ASP A 429 13.13 16.81 10.62
C ASP A 429 13.53 15.52 9.86
N GLU A 430 14.62 14.87 10.26
CA GLU A 430 15.02 13.59 9.68
C GLU A 430 14.07 12.45 10.10
N ASP A 431 13.56 12.49 11.33
CA ASP A 431 12.54 11.54 11.81
C ASP A 431 11.20 11.68 11.07
N ILE A 432 10.83 12.91 10.67
CA ILE A 432 9.68 13.15 9.80
C ILE A 432 9.90 12.50 8.44
N LEU A 433 11.06 12.72 7.82
CA LEU A 433 11.39 12.11 6.51
C LEU A 433 11.44 10.58 6.56
N LEU A 434 11.97 10.00 7.64
CA LEU A 434 12.01 8.55 7.83
C LEU A 434 10.61 7.97 8.02
N ASN A 435 9.74 8.67 8.74
CA ASN A 435 8.34 8.30 8.90
C ASN A 435 7.59 8.36 7.56
N LEU A 436 7.81 9.40 6.75
CA LEU A 436 7.24 9.49 5.41
C LEU A 436 7.74 8.35 4.50
N ALA A 437 9.05 8.06 4.52
CA ALA A 437 9.60 6.94 3.75
C ALA A 437 9.02 5.58 4.18
N SER A 438 8.79 5.38 5.49
CA SER A 438 8.09 4.22 6.05
C SER A 438 6.62 4.16 5.62
N GLN A 439 5.90 5.29 5.61
CA GLN A 439 4.51 5.37 5.15
C GLN A 439 4.37 5.06 3.67
N TRP A 440 5.32 5.48 2.85
CA TRP A 440 5.27 5.32 1.40
C TRP A 440 6.01 4.09 0.89
N ASN A 441 6.49 3.22 1.78
CA ASN A 441 7.32 2.06 1.42
C ASN A 441 8.55 2.42 0.57
N TYR A 442 9.10 3.63 0.73
CA TYR A 442 10.24 4.11 -0.07
C TYR A 442 11.57 3.70 0.58
N PHE A 443 11.95 2.44 0.40
CA PHE A 443 13.14 1.83 0.99
C PHE A 443 14.43 2.58 0.66
N ASN A 444 14.64 2.92 -0.61
CA ASN A 444 15.84 3.62 -1.07
C ASN A 444 15.99 5.01 -0.40
N GLY A 445 14.87 5.71 -0.18
CA GLY A 445 14.85 6.97 0.55
C GLY A 445 15.26 6.80 2.01
N ALA A 446 14.59 5.91 2.72
CA ALA A 446 14.92 5.60 4.12
C ALA A 446 16.40 5.23 4.26
N LEU A 447 16.92 4.38 3.38
CA LEU A 447 18.33 3.98 3.39
C LEU A 447 19.29 5.13 3.09
N SER A 448 18.92 6.08 2.23
CA SER A 448 19.74 7.25 1.91
C SER A 448 19.93 8.19 3.11
N ILE A 449 18.89 8.40 3.92
CA ILE A 449 18.99 9.15 5.20
C ILE A 449 19.89 8.40 6.16
N LEU A 450 19.61 7.11 6.36
CA LEU A 450 20.35 6.27 7.30
C LEU A 450 21.84 6.14 6.94
N LYS A 451 22.19 6.19 5.64
CA LYS A 451 23.58 6.20 5.16
C LYS A 451 24.26 7.56 5.37
N LYS A 452 23.56 8.68 5.13
CA LYS A 452 24.09 10.04 5.42
C LYS A 452 24.49 10.17 6.89
N GLN A 453 23.65 9.64 7.79
CA GLN A 453 23.88 9.60 9.24
C GLN A 453 25.10 8.78 9.68
N GLN A 454 25.58 7.82 8.87
CA GLN A 454 26.78 7.02 9.16
C GLN A 454 28.10 7.73 8.81
N HIS A 455 28.06 8.73 7.92
CA HIS A 455 29.27 9.38 7.40
C HIS A 455 29.73 10.60 8.23
N THR A 456 28.95 11.07 9.20
CA THR A 456 29.24 12.28 10.00
C THR A 456 29.98 12.00 11.32
N THR A 457 30.15 10.74 11.73
CA THR A 457 30.78 10.39 13.01
C THR A 457 31.74 9.20 12.86
N SER A 458 32.96 9.32 13.37
CA SER A 458 34.05 8.35 13.13
C SER A 458 33.98 7.08 14.00
N ASN A 459 32.88 6.84 14.74
CA ASN A 459 32.78 5.74 15.71
C ASN A 459 31.50 4.90 15.50
N ASN A 460 31.65 3.73 14.87
CA ASN A 460 30.55 2.87 14.41
C ASN A 460 29.62 2.30 15.51
N ASP A 461 30.02 2.28 16.77
CA ASP A 461 29.21 1.69 17.86
C ASP A 461 28.39 2.71 18.64
N GLU A 462 28.83 3.97 18.71
CA GLU A 462 28.12 5.10 19.32
C GLU A 462 26.98 5.59 18.39
N ILE A 463 27.25 5.56 17.08
CA ILE A 463 26.27 5.78 15.98
C ILE A 463 25.10 4.80 16.10
N LYS A 464 25.38 3.50 16.32
CA LYS A 464 24.32 2.50 16.43
C LYS A 464 23.38 2.85 17.58
N GLU A 465 23.90 3.27 18.73
CA GLU A 465 23.11 3.56 19.92
C GLU A 465 22.25 4.83 19.77
N LYS A 466 22.79 5.89 19.16
CA LYS A 466 22.06 7.13 18.86
C LYS A 466 20.89 6.90 17.88
N TYR A 467 21.13 6.21 16.76
CA TYR A 467 20.11 5.96 15.73
C TYR A 467 19.23 4.73 16.00
N MET A 468 19.45 3.99 17.10
CA MET A 468 18.63 2.83 17.44
C MET A 468 17.15 3.17 17.55
N ILE A 469 16.78 4.38 17.98
CA ILE A 469 15.37 4.78 18.14
C ILE A 469 14.67 4.81 16.77
N CYS A 470 15.28 5.47 15.79
CA CYS A 470 14.80 5.56 14.41
C CYS A 470 14.73 4.17 13.75
N TYR A 471 15.77 3.35 13.92
CA TYR A 471 15.79 1.97 13.41
C TYR A 471 14.71 1.08 14.04
N LYS A 472 14.46 1.21 15.36
CA LYS A 472 13.38 0.48 16.06
C LYS A 472 12.01 0.84 15.48
N LYS A 473 11.76 2.14 15.29
CA LYS A 473 10.52 2.66 14.70
C LYS A 473 10.32 2.15 13.28
N LEU A 474 11.33 2.31 12.42
CA LEU A 474 11.30 1.86 11.03
C LEU A 474 11.07 0.34 10.94
N PHE A 475 11.83 -0.46 11.68
CA PHE A 475 11.66 -1.92 11.68
C PHE A 475 10.25 -2.34 12.11
N ARG A 476 9.70 -1.70 13.15
CA ARG A 476 8.34 -1.97 13.63
C ARG A 476 7.29 -1.61 12.58
N ASP A 477 7.41 -0.46 11.94
CA ASP A 477 6.49 -0.05 10.89
C ASP A 477 6.58 -0.96 9.67
N SER A 478 7.79 -1.36 9.28
CA SER A 478 8.01 -2.31 8.17
C SER A 478 7.36 -3.66 8.42
N LEU A 479 7.37 -4.13 9.67
CA LEU A 479 6.66 -5.33 10.08
C LEU A 479 5.14 -5.12 9.97
N ILE A 480 4.62 -4.01 10.50
CA ILE A 480 3.17 -3.75 10.54
C ILE A 480 2.58 -3.58 9.12
N LYS A 481 3.31 -2.93 8.22
CA LYS A 481 2.87 -2.58 6.86
C LYS A 481 3.21 -3.63 5.79
N ASP A 482 3.72 -4.81 6.17
CA ASP A 482 4.12 -5.88 5.25
C ASP A 482 5.19 -5.43 4.23
N HIS A 483 6.30 -4.87 4.71
CA HIS A 483 7.43 -4.43 3.88
C HIS A 483 8.64 -5.37 4.03
N PRO A 484 8.68 -6.50 3.31
CA PRO A 484 9.69 -7.55 3.48
C PRO A 484 11.12 -7.07 3.18
N VAL A 485 11.28 -6.12 2.23
CA VAL A 485 12.60 -5.58 1.83
C VAL A 485 13.34 -4.95 3.01
N PHE A 486 12.64 -4.20 3.86
CA PHE A 486 13.25 -3.63 5.06
C PHE A 486 13.67 -4.71 6.04
N VAL A 487 12.82 -5.72 6.27
CA VAL A 487 13.12 -6.82 7.20
C VAL A 487 14.36 -7.60 6.73
N GLU A 488 14.48 -7.85 5.43
CA GLU A 488 15.66 -8.48 4.83
C GLU A 488 16.92 -7.63 4.98
N TYR A 489 16.81 -6.31 4.78
CA TYR A 489 17.95 -5.40 4.99
C TYR A 489 18.43 -5.39 6.44
N PHE A 490 17.52 -5.23 7.41
CA PHE A 490 17.88 -5.25 8.83
C PHE A 490 18.54 -6.56 9.23
N HIS A 491 18.10 -7.66 8.62
CA HIS A 491 18.73 -8.96 8.77
C HIS A 491 20.14 -8.99 8.14
N ALA A 492 20.29 -8.59 6.88
CA ALA A 492 21.57 -8.58 6.17
C ALA A 492 22.62 -7.66 6.83
N ALA A 493 22.16 -6.55 7.42
CA ALA A 493 22.98 -5.62 8.20
C ALA A 493 23.35 -6.15 9.60
N GLY A 494 22.85 -7.33 9.99
CA GLY A 494 23.20 -7.99 11.26
C GLY A 494 22.54 -7.40 12.50
N PHE A 495 21.45 -6.63 12.35
CA PHE A 495 20.71 -6.13 13.51
C PHE A 495 19.98 -7.27 14.22
N ASP A 496 20.09 -7.29 15.56
CA ASP A 496 19.37 -8.28 16.37
C ASP A 496 17.89 -7.85 16.53
N PRO A 497 16.91 -8.65 16.05
CA PRO A 497 15.50 -8.28 16.12
C PRO A 497 15.01 -7.98 17.55
N PHE A 498 15.62 -8.59 18.57
CA PHE A 498 15.30 -8.36 19.98
C PHE A 498 15.61 -6.93 20.42
N LYS A 499 16.76 -6.41 19.98
CA LYS A 499 17.17 -5.04 20.25
C LYS A 499 16.27 -4.04 19.50
N LEU A 500 15.91 -4.35 18.25
CA LEU A 500 15.02 -3.52 17.43
C LEU A 500 13.56 -3.51 17.92
N LEU A 501 13.12 -4.57 18.60
CA LEU A 501 11.79 -4.63 19.19
C LEU A 501 11.74 -4.14 20.64
N GLY A 502 12.90 -3.76 21.21
CA GLY A 502 13.01 -3.22 22.55
C GLY A 502 12.72 -4.22 23.67
N ILE A 503 12.78 -5.52 23.39
CA ILE A 503 12.39 -6.58 24.34
C ILE A 503 13.55 -6.84 25.31
N LYS A 504 13.36 -6.51 26.60
CA LYS A 504 14.38 -6.64 27.66
C LYS A 504 14.38 -8.00 28.34
N ARG A 505 14.06 -9.06 27.58
CA ARG A 505 14.18 -10.49 27.97
C ARG A 505 13.11 -11.02 28.94
N VAL A 506 12.03 -10.29 29.20
CA VAL A 506 10.94 -10.75 30.07
C VAL A 506 9.76 -11.29 29.24
N GLU A 507 9.25 -12.47 29.62
CA GLU A 507 8.10 -13.12 29.01
C GLU A 507 6.88 -12.19 28.87
N GLN A 508 6.61 -11.34 29.86
CA GLN A 508 5.50 -10.37 29.83
C GLN A 508 5.65 -9.27 28.76
N GLU A 509 6.88 -8.83 28.48
CA GLU A 509 7.14 -7.81 27.46
C GLU A 509 6.94 -8.37 26.05
N ARG A 510 7.39 -9.60 25.80
CA ARG A 510 7.13 -10.32 24.54
C ARG A 510 5.63 -10.37 24.24
N HIS A 511 4.83 -10.73 25.24
CA HIS A 511 3.38 -10.85 25.09
C HIS A 511 2.70 -9.52 24.80
N THR A 512 3.09 -8.47 25.51
CA THR A 512 2.54 -7.12 25.30
C THR A 512 2.85 -6.64 23.89
N MET A 513 4.09 -6.84 23.44
CA MET A 513 4.53 -6.52 22.09
C MET A 513 3.75 -7.31 21.03
N LEU A 514 3.59 -8.63 21.18
CA LEU A 514 2.84 -9.45 20.21
C LEU A 514 1.39 -9.00 20.11
N ILE A 515 0.70 -8.78 21.24
CA ILE A 515 -0.68 -8.27 21.23
C ILE A 515 -0.75 -6.94 20.50
N GLN A 516 0.20 -6.04 20.77
CA GLN A 516 0.23 -4.73 20.12
C GLN A 516 0.48 -4.87 18.63
N LEU A 517 1.41 -5.74 18.22
CA LEU A 517 1.72 -6.01 16.83
C LEU A 517 0.50 -6.60 16.09
N TYR A 518 -0.21 -7.57 16.67
CA TYR A 518 -1.46 -8.11 16.12
C TYR A 518 -2.57 -7.06 16.05
N LYS A 519 -2.69 -6.17 17.05
CA LYS A 519 -3.68 -5.09 17.06
C LYS A 519 -3.38 -4.05 15.97
N ASP A 520 -2.13 -3.62 15.87
CA ASP A 520 -1.68 -2.61 14.93
C ASP A 520 -1.80 -3.12 13.49
N THR A 521 -1.35 -4.37 13.22
CA THR A 521 -1.58 -4.99 11.91
C THR A 521 -3.04 -5.23 11.60
N TYR A 522 -3.85 -5.65 12.59
CA TYR A 522 -5.27 -5.85 12.36
C TYR A 522 -5.98 -4.54 12.01
N LYS A 523 -5.59 -3.41 12.61
CA LYS A 523 -6.11 -2.08 12.25
C LYS A 523 -5.80 -1.73 10.80
N GLU A 524 -4.55 -1.86 10.38
CA GLU A 524 -4.13 -1.64 8.99
C GLU A 524 -4.86 -2.58 8.01
N ILE A 525 -5.03 -3.85 8.39
CA ILE A 525 -5.68 -4.88 7.57
C ILE A 525 -7.20 -4.75 7.55
N SER A 526 -7.81 -4.09 8.55
CA SER A 526 -9.26 -3.97 8.69
C SER A 526 -9.95 -3.24 7.52
N GLU A 527 -9.18 -2.58 6.66
CA GLU A 527 -9.64 -1.87 5.47
C GLU A 527 -9.41 -2.59 4.12
N SER A 528 -8.86 -3.82 4.11
CA SER A 528 -8.54 -4.55 2.85
C SER A 528 -9.23 -5.92 2.72
N ASN A 529 -9.13 -6.55 1.54
CA ASN A 529 -9.72 -7.82 1.04
C ASN A 529 -9.45 -9.09 1.91
N ARG A 530 -9.29 -8.97 3.23
CA ARG A 530 -8.98 -10.04 4.18
C ARG A 530 -10.15 -10.33 5.13
N SER A 531 -11.36 -10.52 4.59
CA SER A 531 -12.56 -10.86 5.38
C SER A 531 -12.39 -12.11 6.25
N TYR A 532 -11.62 -13.09 5.78
CA TYR A 532 -11.29 -14.32 6.51
C TYR A 532 -10.47 -14.07 7.80
N ILE A 533 -9.69 -12.98 7.88
CA ILE A 533 -9.00 -12.59 9.12
C ILE A 533 -10.01 -12.01 10.13
N LYS A 534 -11.03 -11.28 9.65
CA LYS A 534 -12.12 -10.79 10.52
C LYS A 534 -12.96 -11.93 11.07
N GLU A 535 -13.12 -13.02 10.32
CA GLU A 535 -13.80 -14.23 10.78
C GLU A 535 -13.03 -14.91 11.92
N LEU A 536 -11.69 -14.93 11.85
CA LEU A 536 -10.84 -15.46 12.93
C LEU A 536 -10.80 -14.56 14.17
N PHE A 537 -10.53 -13.27 13.99
CA PHE A 537 -10.31 -12.35 15.11
C PHE A 537 -11.57 -11.63 15.59
N GLY A 538 -12.70 -11.75 14.88
CA GLY A 538 -13.98 -11.10 15.20
C GLY A 538 -13.95 -9.58 14.96
N GLN A 539 -15.13 -8.94 14.95
CA GLN A 539 -15.25 -7.50 14.68
C GLN A 539 -14.46 -6.61 15.64
N SER A 540 -14.31 -7.04 16.90
CA SER A 540 -13.58 -6.30 17.95
C SER A 540 -12.06 -6.50 17.95
N GLY A 541 -11.52 -7.34 17.06
CA GLY A 541 -10.09 -7.68 17.03
C GLY A 541 -9.59 -8.40 18.29
N VAL A 542 -8.27 -8.43 18.48
CA VAL A 542 -7.60 -9.03 19.64
C VAL A 542 -7.67 -8.07 20.82
N THR A 543 -8.42 -8.37 21.88
CA THR A 543 -8.55 -7.48 23.05
C THR A 543 -7.49 -7.75 24.13
N GLY A 544 -7.08 -9.00 24.31
CA GLY A 544 -6.04 -9.44 25.25
C GLY A 544 -5.40 -10.78 24.87
N ILE A 545 -4.31 -11.14 25.56
CA ILE A 545 -3.52 -12.34 25.24
C ILE A 545 -4.30 -13.64 25.39
N THR A 546 -5.16 -13.74 26.40
CA THR A 546 -5.98 -14.93 26.61
C THR A 546 -6.95 -15.15 25.46
N THR A 547 -7.44 -14.07 24.84
CA THR A 547 -8.28 -14.13 23.64
C THR A 547 -7.47 -14.52 22.41
N LEU A 548 -6.25 -13.97 22.27
CA LEU A 548 -5.32 -14.33 21.19
C LEU A 548 -4.97 -15.82 21.27
N ASP A 549 -4.45 -16.27 22.41
CA ASP A 549 -4.03 -17.65 22.62
C ASP A 549 -5.19 -18.63 22.45
N LYS A 550 -6.39 -18.29 22.94
CA LYS A 550 -7.57 -19.13 22.74
C LYS A 550 -7.91 -19.28 21.26
N LYS A 551 -7.91 -18.17 20.50
CA LYS A 551 -8.22 -18.18 19.06
C LYS A 551 -7.14 -18.88 18.24
N LEU A 552 -5.87 -18.65 18.56
CA LEU A 552 -4.74 -19.32 17.92
C LEU A 552 -4.76 -20.83 18.21
N ASN A 553 -5.00 -21.23 19.46
CA ASN A 553 -5.14 -22.65 19.79
C ASN A 553 -6.43 -23.27 19.25
N GLU A 554 -7.53 -22.54 19.08
CA GLU A 554 -8.73 -23.05 18.41
C GLU A 554 -8.44 -23.33 16.93
N PHE A 555 -7.74 -22.40 16.27
CA PHE A 555 -7.38 -22.53 14.87
C PHE A 555 -6.35 -23.64 14.64
N ILE A 556 -5.23 -23.61 15.37
CA ILE A 556 -4.12 -24.56 15.22
C ILE A 556 -4.41 -25.90 15.90
N GLY A 557 -5.09 -25.87 17.05
CA GLY A 557 -5.38 -27.05 17.85
C GLY A 557 -6.24 -28.07 17.13
N SER A 558 -6.97 -27.66 16.09
CA SER A 558 -7.70 -28.58 15.21
C SER A 558 -6.80 -29.58 14.46
N PHE A 559 -5.50 -29.33 14.31
CA PHE A 559 -4.58 -30.23 13.61
C PHE A 559 -3.23 -30.49 14.32
N ILE A 560 -2.83 -29.67 15.30
CA ILE A 560 -1.56 -29.82 16.05
C ILE A 560 -1.76 -30.07 17.55
N GLY A 561 -2.95 -29.81 18.10
CA GLY A 561 -3.15 -29.66 19.55
C GLY A 561 -2.67 -28.30 20.07
N ALA A 562 -2.69 -28.10 21.39
CA ALA A 562 -2.35 -26.81 22.00
C ALA A 562 -0.83 -26.53 21.92
N ILE A 563 -0.42 -25.67 20.98
CA ILE A 563 0.98 -25.19 20.86
C ILE A 563 1.37 -24.34 22.07
N TYR A 564 0.41 -23.61 22.64
CA TYR A 564 0.61 -22.81 23.86
C TYR A 564 0.15 -23.64 25.07
N SER A 565 1.08 -23.96 25.98
CA SER A 565 0.80 -24.79 27.17
C SER A 565 -0.27 -24.21 28.10
N GLU A 566 -0.94 -25.07 28.88
CA GLU A 566 -1.84 -24.67 30.00
C GLU A 566 -1.21 -23.69 31.01
N LYS A 567 0.13 -23.53 31.06
CA LYS A 567 0.78 -22.50 31.88
C LYS A 567 0.41 -21.07 31.47
N TYR A 568 0.11 -20.81 30.20
CA TYR A 568 -0.41 -19.50 29.74
C TYR A 568 -1.83 -19.22 30.28
N ASN A 569 -2.55 -20.27 30.67
CA ASN A 569 -3.87 -20.23 31.31
C ASN A 569 -3.81 -20.09 32.84
N THR A 570 -2.63 -20.03 33.47
CA THR A 570 -2.53 -20.10 34.95
C THR A 570 -2.87 -18.81 35.68
N ARG A 571 -2.99 -17.66 35.00
CA ARG A 571 -3.50 -16.44 35.63
C ARG A 571 -5.02 -16.51 35.91
N THR A 572 -5.78 -17.35 35.22
CA THR A 572 -7.21 -17.58 35.53
C THR A 572 -7.45 -18.71 36.53
N LYS A 573 -6.49 -19.62 36.76
CA LYS A 573 -6.60 -20.59 37.87
C LYS A 573 -6.32 -19.97 39.26
N ARG A 574 -5.68 -18.80 39.36
CA ARG A 574 -5.59 -18.07 40.63
C ARG A 574 -6.89 -17.41 41.09
N ILE A 575 -7.86 -17.23 40.19
CA ILE A 575 -9.21 -16.76 40.57
C ILE A 575 -10.07 -17.94 41.07
N GLY A 576 -9.68 -19.19 40.77
CA GLY A 576 -10.31 -20.39 41.29
C GLY A 576 -9.76 -20.87 42.64
N THR A 577 -8.58 -20.42 43.07
CA THR A 577 -8.01 -20.77 44.38
C THR A 577 -8.58 -19.95 45.53
N ASP A 578 -9.17 -18.79 45.25
CA ASP A 578 -9.87 -18.01 46.28
C ASP A 578 -11.26 -18.59 46.63
N LEU A 579 -11.84 -19.42 45.73
CA LEU A 579 -13.07 -20.17 46.03
C LEU A 579 -12.81 -21.47 46.80
N ALA A 580 -11.58 -22.02 46.72
CA ALA A 580 -11.18 -23.19 47.49
C ALA A 580 -10.92 -22.89 48.98
N ASN A 581 -10.66 -21.61 49.30
CA ASN A 581 -10.51 -21.14 50.68
C ASN A 581 -11.86 -20.93 51.40
N HIS A 582 -12.99 -21.10 50.70
CA HIS A 582 -14.34 -20.95 51.25
C HIS A 582 -15.16 -22.27 51.27
N LEU A 583 -14.51 -23.41 51.01
CA LEU A 583 -15.19 -24.72 51.00
C LEU A 583 -14.82 -25.57 52.22
N CYS A 584 -15.85 -26.16 52.84
CA CYS A 584 -15.78 -27.04 54.00
C CYS A 584 -14.78 -28.21 53.80
N PRO A 585 -14.07 -28.67 54.86
CA PRO A 585 -13.09 -29.76 54.82
C PRO A 585 -13.56 -31.06 54.15
N CYS A 586 -14.87 -31.33 54.11
CA CYS A 586 -15.47 -32.47 53.43
C CYS A 586 -15.30 -32.42 51.89
N CYS A 587 -15.36 -31.23 51.28
CA CYS A 587 -15.31 -31.07 49.82
C CYS A 587 -13.87 -31.06 49.26
N SER A 588 -12.89 -30.66 50.08
CA SER A 588 -11.45 -30.71 49.77
C SER A 588 -10.94 -32.14 49.56
N ASN A 589 -11.44 -33.09 50.36
CA ASN A 589 -11.03 -34.50 50.28
C ASN A 589 -11.66 -35.25 49.10
N LEU A 590 -12.81 -34.80 48.58
CA LEU A 590 -13.44 -35.38 47.39
C LEU A 590 -12.65 -34.99 46.12
N ILE A 591 -12.19 -33.74 46.04
CA ILE A 591 -11.37 -33.25 44.92
C ILE A 591 -9.98 -33.92 44.94
N LYS A 592 -9.36 -34.09 46.12
CA LYS A 592 -8.10 -34.84 46.27
C LYS A 592 -8.22 -36.29 45.79
N ARG A 593 -9.33 -36.97 46.09
CA ARG A 593 -9.58 -38.35 45.63
C ARG A 593 -9.84 -38.45 44.12
N CYS A 594 -10.40 -37.42 43.49
CA CYS A 594 -10.54 -37.37 42.04
C CYS A 594 -9.18 -37.14 41.35
N THR A 595 -8.33 -36.26 41.89
CA THR A 595 -6.97 -36.02 41.36
C THR A 595 -6.01 -37.20 41.56
N GLU A 596 -6.21 -38.02 42.60
CA GLU A 596 -5.43 -39.25 42.83
C GLU A 596 -5.84 -40.41 41.90
N LYS A 597 -7.06 -40.39 41.34
CA LYS A 597 -7.51 -41.38 40.36
C LYS A 597 -6.99 -41.13 38.95
N GLU A 598 -6.80 -39.87 38.54
CA GLU A 598 -6.16 -39.54 37.24
C GLU A 598 -4.67 -39.91 37.22
N ASN A 599 -3.96 -39.79 38.35
CA ASN A 599 -2.55 -40.20 38.48
C ASN A 599 -2.31 -41.72 38.50
N ARG A 600 -3.36 -42.56 38.48
CA ARG A 600 -3.25 -44.02 38.34
C ARG A 600 -3.37 -44.53 36.91
N ILE A 601 -3.80 -43.69 35.96
CA ILE A 601 -4.04 -44.10 34.56
C ILE A 601 -2.84 -43.76 33.66
N TYR A 602 -1.96 -42.85 34.08
CA TYR A 602 -0.67 -42.57 33.43
C TYR A 602 0.46 -42.60 34.46
N PRO A 603 1.30 -43.65 34.50
CA PRO A 603 2.52 -43.61 35.27
C PRO A 603 3.50 -42.64 34.60
N LYS A 604 4.08 -41.74 35.39
CA LYS A 604 5.26 -40.97 34.98
C LYS A 604 6.43 -41.94 34.90
N ASP A 605 6.79 -42.36 33.70
CA ASP A 605 8.01 -43.14 33.52
C ASP A 605 9.25 -42.23 33.57
N ASN A 606 10.10 -42.64 34.51
CA ASN A 606 11.37 -42.09 34.97
C ASN A 606 12.33 -41.60 33.88
N ILE A 607 12.80 -40.35 34.07
CA ILE A 607 14.13 -39.92 33.67
C ILE A 607 15.12 -40.65 34.59
N HIS A 608 15.73 -41.73 34.11
CA HIS A 608 16.96 -42.26 34.69
C HIS A 608 18.15 -41.59 33.98
N THR A 609 18.64 -40.49 34.56
CA THR A 609 20.07 -40.20 34.55
C THR A 609 20.57 -40.42 35.97
N GLN A 610 21.56 -41.31 36.08
CA GLN A 610 22.12 -41.80 37.33
C GLN A 610 22.59 -40.65 38.21
N SER A 611 22.10 -40.62 39.45
CA SER A 611 22.62 -39.82 40.56
C SER A 611 22.66 -40.68 41.82
N GLN A 612 23.85 -41.22 42.11
CA GLN A 612 24.36 -41.61 43.42
C GLN A 612 25.87 -41.34 43.27
N ASP A 613 26.53 -40.43 43.98
CA ASP A 613 26.43 -40.06 45.39
C ASP A 613 27.00 -38.65 45.64
N ARG A 614 26.68 -38.15 46.84
CA ARG A 614 27.33 -37.08 47.64
C ARG A 614 26.65 -35.72 47.65
N GLN A 615 25.92 -35.55 48.76
CA GLN A 615 25.62 -34.29 49.42
C GLN A 615 26.90 -33.49 49.73
N ASN A 616 26.69 -32.18 49.87
CA ASN A 616 27.62 -31.13 50.31
C ASN A 616 28.54 -30.63 49.19
N ASP A 617 28.19 -29.51 48.56
CA ASP A 617 28.62 -28.18 48.99
C ASP A 617 27.95 -27.10 48.13
N THR A 618 27.65 -25.97 48.77
CA THR A 618 27.28 -24.71 48.13
C THR A 618 28.41 -24.25 47.21
N GLU A 619 28.21 -24.31 45.89
CA GLU A 619 29.03 -23.55 44.94
C GLU A 619 28.22 -23.16 43.70
N ASP A 620 28.23 -21.85 43.48
CA ASP A 620 27.63 -21.05 42.43
C ASP A 620 28.27 -21.42 41.08
N SER A 621 27.49 -21.92 40.11
CA SER A 621 28.00 -22.21 38.75
C SER A 621 27.11 -21.58 37.67
N GLY A 622 27.72 -20.67 36.90
CA GLY A 622 27.12 -19.80 35.89
C GLY A 622 26.56 -20.45 34.62
N GLU A 623 26.09 -21.70 34.66
CA GLU A 623 25.61 -22.44 33.47
C GLU A 623 24.13 -22.18 33.09
N ASN A 624 23.39 -21.33 33.81
CA ASN A 624 21.92 -21.22 33.68
C ASN A 624 21.36 -19.97 32.99
N LYS A 625 22.20 -19.01 32.58
CA LYS A 625 21.73 -17.74 31.99
C LYS A 625 21.66 -17.78 30.45
N ASP A 626 22.70 -18.28 29.79
CA ASP A 626 22.81 -18.27 28.33
C ASP A 626 21.84 -19.25 27.66
N THR A 627 21.59 -20.41 28.27
CA THR A 627 20.63 -21.42 27.80
C THR A 627 19.19 -20.93 27.88
N LYS A 628 18.87 -20.16 28.93
CA LYS A 628 17.57 -19.53 29.11
C LYS A 628 17.36 -18.38 28.12
N ASP A 629 18.40 -17.57 27.89
CA ASP A 629 18.38 -16.47 26.92
C ASP A 629 18.18 -16.99 25.48
N LEU A 630 18.83 -18.10 25.12
CA LEU A 630 18.64 -18.75 23.81
C LEU A 630 17.23 -19.31 23.61
N LEU A 631 16.64 -19.91 24.65
CA LEU A 631 15.29 -20.45 24.59
C LEU A 631 14.24 -19.35 24.42
N GLU A 632 14.37 -18.23 25.14
CA GLU A 632 13.48 -17.08 24.98
C GLU A 632 13.62 -16.44 23.60
N LYS A 633 14.84 -16.43 23.04
CA LYS A 633 15.09 -16.01 21.66
C LYS A 633 14.34 -16.88 20.66
N ASN A 634 14.43 -18.20 20.79
CA ASN A 634 13.72 -19.11 19.89
C ASN A 634 12.19 -19.01 20.01
N LYS A 635 11.65 -18.70 21.19
CA LYS A 635 10.21 -18.45 21.37
C LYS A 635 9.74 -17.18 20.66
N LEU A 636 10.47 -16.07 20.75
CA LEU A 636 10.08 -14.84 20.05
C LEU A 636 10.12 -15.03 18.53
N LEU A 637 11.18 -15.64 18.01
CA LEU A 637 11.30 -15.90 16.58
C LEU A 637 10.13 -16.75 16.09
N ARG A 638 9.75 -17.79 16.86
CA ARG A 638 8.57 -18.60 16.58
C ARG A 638 7.30 -17.75 16.57
N ASP A 639 7.10 -16.92 17.59
CA ASP A 639 5.87 -16.12 17.73
C ASP A 639 5.75 -15.07 16.62
N LEU A 640 6.85 -14.42 16.22
CA LEU A 640 6.92 -13.52 15.07
C LEU A 640 6.63 -14.26 13.76
N PHE A 641 7.19 -15.46 13.57
CA PHE A 641 6.90 -16.28 12.41
C PHE A 641 5.42 -16.69 12.34
N LEU A 642 4.84 -17.14 13.46
CA LEU A 642 3.43 -17.48 13.50
C LEU A 642 2.57 -16.24 13.22
N TRP A 643 2.90 -15.09 13.80
CA TRP A 643 2.22 -13.83 13.52
C TRP A 643 2.24 -13.47 12.02
N SER A 644 3.39 -13.57 11.35
CA SER A 644 3.44 -13.22 9.92
C SER A 644 2.62 -14.17 9.07
N VAL A 645 2.60 -15.46 9.40
CA VAL A 645 1.73 -16.45 8.74
C VAL A 645 0.25 -16.16 9.01
N PHE A 646 -0.13 -15.86 10.25
CA PHE A 646 -1.52 -15.55 10.62
C PHE A 646 -2.03 -14.29 9.93
N MET A 647 -1.18 -13.29 9.73
CA MET A 647 -1.58 -12.03 9.10
C MET A 647 -1.45 -12.03 7.57
N ASP A 648 -1.25 -13.19 6.92
CA ASP A 648 -1.07 -13.34 5.45
C ASP A 648 0.12 -12.52 4.92
N MET A 649 1.27 -12.60 5.58
CA MET A 649 2.54 -11.95 5.17
C MET A 649 3.58 -13.02 4.80
N PRO A 650 3.45 -13.68 3.64
CA PRO A 650 4.26 -14.85 3.27
C PRO A 650 5.74 -14.54 3.10
N GLU A 651 6.10 -13.37 2.55
CA GLU A 651 7.50 -13.00 2.29
C GLU A 651 8.26 -12.72 3.60
N ILE A 652 7.64 -11.99 4.54
CA ILE A 652 8.19 -11.81 5.89
C ILE A 652 8.31 -13.17 6.61
N ALA A 653 7.31 -14.04 6.47
CA ALA A 653 7.37 -15.40 7.03
C ALA A 653 8.54 -16.22 6.49
N LYS A 654 8.85 -16.14 5.18
CA LYS A 654 10.02 -16.80 4.58
C LYS A 654 11.34 -16.27 5.15
N ILE A 655 11.47 -14.95 5.33
CA ILE A 655 12.68 -14.35 5.95
C ILE A 655 12.84 -14.86 7.39
N LEU A 656 11.77 -14.84 8.19
CA LEU A 656 11.78 -15.30 9.57
C LEU A 656 11.99 -16.82 9.71
N LEU A 657 11.60 -17.60 8.70
CA LEU A 657 11.78 -19.06 8.66
C LEU A 657 13.26 -19.45 8.70
N ILE A 658 14.13 -18.67 8.06
CA ILE A 658 15.58 -18.92 8.01
C ILE A 658 16.18 -18.87 9.42
N HIS A 659 15.63 -18.06 10.32
CA HIS A 659 16.09 -17.95 11.71
C HIS A 659 15.49 -18.98 12.67
N GLN A 660 14.50 -19.76 12.24
CA GLN A 660 13.90 -20.75 13.12
C GLN A 660 14.85 -21.91 13.38
N GLN A 661 14.92 -22.35 14.64
CA GLN A 661 15.67 -23.55 15.02
C GLN A 661 15.07 -24.83 14.38
N SER A 662 13.75 -24.87 14.16
CA SER A 662 13.05 -25.99 13.54
C SER A 662 12.32 -25.54 12.28
N ARG A 663 13.08 -25.37 11.19
CA ARG A 663 12.59 -24.85 9.90
C ARG A 663 11.56 -25.78 9.25
N ILE A 664 11.80 -27.10 9.26
CA ILE A 664 10.90 -28.10 8.66
C ILE A 664 9.52 -28.03 9.33
N CYS A 665 9.50 -28.08 10.66
CA CYS A 665 8.27 -28.01 11.43
C CYS A 665 7.54 -26.67 11.20
N ALA A 666 8.25 -25.55 11.32
CA ALA A 666 7.67 -24.22 11.08
C ALA A 666 7.05 -24.09 9.67
N ALA A 667 7.75 -24.56 8.63
CA ALA A 667 7.26 -24.55 7.26
C ALA A 667 6.00 -25.42 7.07
N LEU A 668 5.95 -26.60 7.68
CA LEU A 668 4.76 -27.46 7.65
C LEU A 668 3.57 -26.83 8.37
N ILE A 669 3.80 -26.15 9.50
CA ILE A 669 2.76 -25.40 10.22
C ILE A 669 2.22 -24.27 9.33
N ALA A 670 3.10 -23.52 8.65
CA ALA A 670 2.66 -22.47 7.72
C ALA A 670 1.83 -23.04 6.56
N SER A 671 2.29 -24.15 5.95
CA SER A 671 1.54 -24.85 4.90
C SER A 671 0.14 -25.27 5.40
N ALA A 672 0.04 -25.80 6.62
CA ALA A 672 -1.23 -26.19 7.22
C ALA A 672 -2.18 -24.98 7.43
N ILE A 673 -1.65 -23.86 7.92
CA ILE A 673 -2.42 -22.63 8.14
C ILE A 673 -2.95 -22.09 6.81
N PHE A 674 -2.12 -21.99 5.78
CA PHE A 674 -2.55 -21.50 4.46
C PHE A 674 -3.55 -22.44 3.77
N LYS A 675 -3.42 -23.77 3.91
CA LYS A 675 -4.46 -24.71 3.44
C LYS A 675 -5.80 -24.47 4.13
N ARG A 676 -5.77 -24.15 5.43
CA ARG A 676 -7.00 -23.81 6.16
C ARG A 676 -7.57 -22.47 5.72
N TYR A 677 -6.74 -21.47 5.42
CA TYR A 677 -7.20 -20.24 4.79
C TYR A 677 -7.85 -20.45 3.44
N SER A 678 -7.30 -21.34 2.60
CA SER A 678 -7.91 -21.75 1.34
C SER A 678 -9.29 -22.42 1.53
N LYS A 679 -9.49 -23.16 2.63
CA LYS A 679 -10.80 -23.75 2.98
C LYS A 679 -11.81 -22.70 3.48
N LEU A 680 -11.37 -21.61 4.11
CA LEU A 680 -12.21 -20.53 4.63
C LEU A 680 -12.50 -19.41 3.61
N SER A 681 -11.66 -19.28 2.56
CA SER A 681 -11.83 -18.24 1.55
C SER A 681 -13.08 -18.46 0.70
N LEU A 682 -13.90 -17.40 0.55
CA LEU A 682 -15.14 -17.41 -0.23
C LEU A 682 -14.92 -17.19 -1.73
N THR A 683 -13.85 -16.49 -2.12
CA THR A 683 -13.55 -16.18 -3.53
C THR A 683 -12.56 -17.18 -4.12
N VAL A 684 -12.71 -17.46 -5.43
CA VAL A 684 -11.86 -18.42 -6.15
C VAL A 684 -10.40 -17.94 -6.18
N ASP A 685 -10.17 -16.65 -6.45
CA ASP A 685 -8.82 -16.08 -6.53
C ASP A 685 -8.03 -16.19 -5.21
N LEU A 686 -8.69 -15.92 -4.07
CA LEU A 686 -8.05 -16.06 -2.76
C LEU A 686 -7.76 -17.53 -2.42
N LYS A 687 -8.67 -18.42 -2.81
CA LYS A 687 -8.49 -19.87 -2.60
C LYS A 687 -7.26 -20.39 -3.33
N GLU A 688 -7.07 -19.94 -4.57
CA GLU A 688 -5.90 -20.28 -5.38
C GLU A 688 -4.62 -19.67 -4.82
N LYS A 689 -4.64 -18.37 -4.45
CA LYS A 689 -3.52 -17.69 -3.78
C LYS A 689 -3.03 -18.48 -2.56
N PHE A 690 -3.92 -18.86 -1.66
CA PHE A 690 -3.56 -19.60 -0.44
C PHE A 690 -3.07 -21.01 -0.72
N LYS A 691 -3.58 -21.65 -1.77
CA LYS A 691 -3.09 -22.97 -2.18
C LYS A 691 -1.65 -22.88 -2.67
N ILE A 692 -1.34 -21.90 -3.51
CA ILE A 692 0.03 -21.64 -4.00
C ILE A 692 0.97 -21.37 -2.81
N GLN A 693 0.59 -20.48 -1.89
CA GLN A 693 1.39 -20.19 -0.69
C GLN A 693 1.61 -21.44 0.18
N ALA A 694 0.58 -22.26 0.37
CA ALA A 694 0.70 -23.49 1.15
C ALA A 694 1.64 -24.50 0.49
N ASP A 695 1.57 -24.63 -0.83
CA ASP A 695 2.41 -25.52 -1.62
C ASP A 695 3.87 -25.04 -1.61
N ASP A 696 4.12 -23.73 -1.65
CA ASP A 696 5.47 -23.15 -1.52
C ASP A 696 6.15 -23.52 -0.19
N PHE A 697 5.47 -23.31 0.94
CA PHE A 697 6.00 -23.69 2.26
C PHE A 697 6.13 -25.21 2.40
N GLY A 698 5.20 -25.98 1.82
CA GLY A 698 5.25 -27.44 1.81
C GLY A 698 6.44 -27.97 1.01
N LYS A 699 6.72 -27.36 -0.15
CA LYS A 699 7.87 -27.67 -0.98
C LYS A 699 9.18 -27.31 -0.29
N TYR A 700 9.27 -26.14 0.34
CA TYR A 700 10.43 -25.76 1.15
C TYR A 700 10.78 -26.82 2.21
N ALA A 701 9.79 -27.32 2.95
CA ALA A 701 10.00 -28.38 3.94
C ALA A 701 10.51 -29.70 3.30
N THR A 702 9.96 -30.03 2.13
CA THR A 702 10.29 -31.25 1.37
C THR A 702 11.71 -31.20 0.80
N ASP A 703 12.08 -30.08 0.18
CA ASP A 703 13.42 -29.86 -0.36
C ASP A 703 14.47 -29.87 0.75
N PHE A 704 14.17 -29.23 1.88
CA PHE A 704 15.08 -29.19 3.03
C PHE A 704 15.32 -30.58 3.65
N ILE A 705 14.28 -31.41 3.82
CA ILE A 705 14.47 -32.78 4.34
C ILE A 705 15.19 -33.66 3.32
N ASN A 706 14.97 -33.47 2.02
CA ASN A 706 15.65 -34.21 0.96
C ASN A 706 17.15 -33.93 0.98
N ASP A 707 17.55 -32.68 1.18
CA ASP A 707 18.95 -32.33 1.30
C ASP A 707 19.57 -32.87 2.60
N CYS A 708 18.81 -32.87 3.72
CA CYS A 708 19.23 -33.54 4.95
C CYS A 708 19.40 -35.05 4.75
N TYR A 709 18.50 -35.68 3.99
CA TYR A 709 18.51 -37.12 3.69
C TYR A 709 19.71 -37.51 2.84
N LYS A 710 20.02 -36.72 1.80
CA LYS A 710 21.23 -36.89 0.97
C LYS A 710 22.51 -36.80 1.81
N TYR A 711 22.54 -35.91 2.80
CA TYR A 711 23.70 -35.76 3.68
C TYR A 711 23.82 -36.93 4.67
N ASN A 712 22.73 -37.27 5.36
CA ASN A 712 22.69 -38.41 6.29
C ASN A 712 21.25 -38.94 6.44
N GLU A 713 20.99 -40.10 5.84
CA GLU A 713 19.68 -40.75 5.88
C GLU A 713 19.18 -41.00 7.31
N ARG A 714 20.08 -41.45 8.20
CA ARG A 714 19.73 -41.88 9.56
C ARG A 714 19.33 -40.69 10.42
N SER A 715 20.11 -39.62 10.37
CA SER A 715 19.83 -38.37 11.10
C SER A 715 18.59 -37.67 10.56
N ALA A 716 18.33 -37.73 9.24
CA ALA A 716 17.13 -37.18 8.63
C ALA A 716 15.86 -37.91 9.10
N CYS A 717 15.89 -39.25 9.19
CA CYS A 717 14.79 -40.02 9.75
C CYS A 717 14.52 -39.67 11.23
N GLU A 718 15.59 -39.51 12.02
CA GLU A 718 15.47 -39.10 13.43
C GLU A 718 14.87 -37.68 13.57
N LEU A 719 15.24 -36.77 12.66
CA LEU A 719 14.70 -35.40 12.64
C LEU A 719 13.17 -35.37 12.42
N LEU A 720 12.61 -36.31 11.65
CA LEU A 720 11.17 -36.43 11.44
C LEU A 720 10.41 -36.92 12.68
N LEU A 721 11.06 -37.78 13.49
CA LEU A 721 10.49 -38.38 14.70
C LEU A 721 10.76 -37.54 15.97
N ARG A 722 11.71 -36.61 15.91
CA ARG A 722 12.07 -35.74 17.02
C ARG A 722 10.86 -34.93 17.49
N GLN A 723 10.59 -34.98 18.78
CA GLN A 723 9.61 -34.09 19.42
C GLN A 723 10.20 -32.69 19.55
N ILE A 724 9.41 -31.68 19.17
CA ILE A 724 9.86 -30.28 19.15
C ILE A 724 9.16 -29.49 20.25
N PRO A 725 9.85 -29.15 21.36
CA PRO A 725 9.24 -28.44 22.49
C PRO A 725 8.73 -27.05 22.14
N LEU A 726 9.35 -26.40 21.16
CA LEU A 726 8.93 -25.07 20.68
C LEU A 726 7.51 -25.07 20.10
N PHE A 727 7.02 -26.21 19.60
CA PHE A 727 5.71 -26.33 18.97
C PHE A 727 4.78 -27.31 19.72
N GLY A 728 4.95 -27.47 21.04
CA GLY A 728 4.06 -28.31 21.86
C GLY A 728 4.43 -29.80 21.87
N ASN A 729 5.71 -30.14 21.72
CA ASN A 729 6.22 -31.52 21.67
C ASN A 729 5.69 -32.38 20.50
N ILE A 730 5.27 -31.73 19.42
CA ILE A 730 4.82 -32.41 18.21
C ILE A 730 6.00 -32.87 17.35
N THR A 731 5.80 -33.91 16.55
CA THR A 731 6.77 -34.38 15.56
C THR A 731 6.48 -33.81 14.17
N CYS A 732 7.51 -33.63 13.35
CA CYS A 732 7.34 -33.19 11.95
C CYS A 732 6.43 -34.15 11.17
N MET A 733 6.52 -35.46 11.47
CA MET A 733 5.71 -36.50 10.85
C MET A 733 4.21 -36.33 11.15
N GLN A 734 3.85 -36.02 12.39
CA GLN A 734 2.45 -35.77 12.76
C GLN A 734 1.90 -34.56 12.01
N ILE A 735 2.63 -33.45 11.95
CA ILE A 735 2.17 -32.24 11.23
C ILE A 735 2.04 -32.52 9.74
N ALA A 736 3.00 -33.23 9.13
CA ALA A 736 2.95 -33.58 7.70
C ALA A 736 1.65 -34.31 7.33
N ILE A 737 1.23 -35.26 8.18
CA ILE A 737 -0.01 -36.02 8.01
C ILE A 737 -1.23 -35.12 8.26
N SER A 738 -1.25 -34.39 9.37
CA SER A 738 -2.38 -33.51 9.73
C SER A 738 -2.60 -32.37 8.71
N SER A 739 -1.53 -31.93 8.05
CA SER A 739 -1.54 -30.87 7.03
C SER A 739 -1.79 -31.39 5.62
N GLU A 740 -2.02 -32.69 5.43
CA GLU A 740 -2.22 -33.33 4.13
C GLU A 740 -1.09 -32.97 3.13
N ASN A 741 0.17 -32.90 3.59
CA ASN A 741 1.31 -32.58 2.74
C ASN A 741 1.80 -33.82 1.99
N ILE A 742 1.16 -34.09 0.84
CA ILE A 742 1.44 -35.26 -0.01
C ILE A 742 2.89 -35.29 -0.49
N GLN A 743 3.49 -34.13 -0.76
CA GLN A 743 4.87 -34.03 -1.28
C GLN A 743 5.88 -34.57 -0.26
N LEU A 744 5.76 -34.16 1.00
CA LEU A 744 6.63 -34.64 2.07
C LEU A 744 6.37 -36.13 2.38
N VAL A 745 5.11 -36.55 2.40
CA VAL A 745 4.73 -37.95 2.68
C VAL A 745 5.23 -38.90 1.58
N GLY A 746 5.29 -38.45 0.32
CA GLY A 746 5.81 -39.22 -0.81
C GLY A 746 7.34 -39.30 -0.88
N THR A 747 8.06 -38.72 0.09
CA THR A 747 9.53 -38.69 0.08
C THR A 747 10.13 -40.00 0.59
N ALA A 748 11.26 -40.44 0.01
CA ALA A 748 11.97 -41.66 0.43
C ALA A 748 12.34 -41.69 1.92
N CYS A 749 12.74 -40.54 2.49
CA CYS A 749 12.99 -40.38 3.92
C CYS A 749 11.76 -40.71 4.78
N PHE A 750 10.56 -40.32 4.33
CA PHE A 750 9.32 -40.56 5.05
C PHE A 750 8.95 -42.06 5.02
N ASP A 751 9.11 -42.70 3.87
CA ASP A 751 8.89 -44.15 3.70
C ASP A 751 9.89 -44.99 4.53
N GLN A 752 11.17 -44.63 4.50
CA GLN A 752 12.18 -45.28 5.33
C GLN A 752 11.88 -45.09 6.82
N THR A 753 11.42 -43.90 7.24
CA THR A 753 11.03 -43.63 8.63
C THR A 753 9.81 -44.45 9.03
N LEU A 754 8.77 -44.54 8.20
CA LEU A 754 7.60 -45.40 8.43
C LEU A 754 8.01 -46.86 8.57
N THR A 755 8.90 -47.32 7.71
CA THR A 755 9.41 -48.69 7.74
C THR A 755 10.22 -48.94 9.01
N GLN A 756 11.03 -47.98 9.45
CA GLN A 756 11.73 -48.05 10.74
C GLN A 756 10.78 -48.08 11.93
N VAL A 757 9.70 -47.30 11.91
CA VAL A 757 8.66 -47.32 12.96
C VAL A 757 7.92 -48.66 12.95
N TRP A 758 7.64 -49.23 11.77
CA TRP A 758 6.97 -50.51 11.60
C TRP A 758 7.77 -51.69 12.17
N TYR A 759 9.07 -51.79 11.82
CA TYR A 759 9.93 -52.86 12.32
C TYR A 759 10.48 -52.58 13.73
N ASN A 760 10.51 -51.33 14.18
CA ASN A 760 10.96 -50.88 15.49
C ASN A 760 12.36 -51.43 15.87
N LYS A 761 12.43 -52.41 16.77
CA LYS A 761 13.69 -53.05 17.23
C LYS A 761 14.16 -54.19 16.33
N LEU A 762 13.33 -54.63 15.39
CA LEU A 762 13.66 -55.68 14.43
C LEU A 762 14.54 -55.12 13.31
N SER A 763 15.42 -55.95 12.77
CA SER A 763 16.23 -55.55 11.62
C SER A 763 15.38 -55.40 10.35
N MET A 764 15.80 -54.47 9.49
CA MET A 764 15.25 -54.20 8.16
C MET A 764 15.73 -55.22 7.12
N THR A 765 16.80 -55.97 7.38
CA THR A 765 17.36 -56.99 6.47
C THR A 765 16.57 -58.30 6.51
N ASN A 766 15.24 -58.21 6.50
CA ASN A 766 14.38 -59.37 6.47
C ASN A 766 14.21 -59.85 5.02
N ASN A 767 15.07 -60.76 4.58
CA ASN A 767 14.79 -61.55 3.38
C ASN A 767 13.42 -62.23 3.55
N GLN A 768 12.45 -61.84 2.72
CA GLN A 768 11.03 -62.20 2.86
C GLN A 768 10.76 -63.71 2.87
N THR A 769 11.70 -64.50 2.36
CA THR A 769 11.57 -65.96 2.16
C THR A 769 11.89 -66.80 3.40
N LEU A 770 12.72 -66.30 4.34
CA LEU A 770 13.13 -67.04 5.54
C LEU A 770 12.59 -66.45 6.84
N THR A 771 12.18 -65.17 6.83
CA THR A 771 11.82 -64.42 8.04
C THR A 771 10.35 -64.52 8.43
N ARG A 772 9.42 -64.65 7.48
CA ARG A 772 8.00 -64.88 7.78
C ARG A 772 7.73 -66.22 8.48
N PRO A 773 8.28 -67.36 8.04
CA PRO A 773 8.11 -68.61 8.77
C PRO A 773 8.81 -68.59 10.13
N SER A 774 9.96 -67.92 10.28
CA SER A 774 10.64 -67.81 11.58
C SER A 774 9.90 -66.89 12.56
N GLN A 775 9.24 -65.83 12.07
CA GLN A 775 8.33 -64.99 12.87
C GLN A 775 7.07 -65.77 13.28
N LEU A 776 6.48 -66.56 12.37
CA LEU A 776 5.33 -67.41 12.72
C LEU A 776 5.72 -68.48 13.74
N LEU A 777 6.89 -69.11 13.57
CA LEU A 777 7.41 -70.13 14.49
C LEU A 777 7.80 -69.54 15.86
N SER A 778 8.27 -68.29 15.91
CA SER A 778 8.55 -67.61 17.18
C SER A 778 7.25 -67.22 17.90
N ILE A 779 6.21 -66.81 17.17
CA ILE A 779 4.88 -66.52 17.73
C ILE A 779 4.25 -67.81 18.30
N THR A 780 4.32 -68.93 17.58
CA THR A 780 3.76 -70.22 18.05
C THR A 780 4.52 -70.83 19.22
N THR A 781 5.81 -70.50 19.39
CA THR A 781 6.63 -70.94 20.52
C THR A 781 6.65 -69.93 21.69
N PHE A 782 5.72 -68.96 21.73
CA PHE A 782 5.67 -67.91 22.76
C PHE A 782 6.99 -67.13 22.93
N GLY A 783 7.77 -66.99 21.86
CA GLY A 783 8.99 -66.18 21.85
C GLY A 783 10.27 -66.89 22.33
N LEU A 784 10.22 -68.18 22.69
CA LEU A 784 11.40 -68.94 23.15
C LEU A 784 12.52 -68.99 22.10
N LEU A 785 12.18 -69.07 20.82
CA LEU A 785 13.14 -69.10 19.71
C LEU A 785 13.45 -67.71 19.13
N ALA A 786 12.82 -66.64 19.65
CA ALA A 786 12.94 -65.29 19.13
C ALA A 786 14.38 -64.71 19.19
N PRO A 787 15.20 -64.96 20.24
CA PRO A 787 16.57 -64.42 20.28
C PRO A 787 17.53 -65.04 19.25
N TRP A 788 17.21 -66.25 18.76
CA TRP A 788 18.09 -67.03 17.87
C TRP A 788 17.69 -66.92 16.40
N MET A 789 16.40 -66.78 16.11
CA MET A 789 15.89 -66.80 14.74
C MET A 789 15.54 -65.42 14.17
N ILE A 790 15.43 -64.38 15.01
CA ILE A 790 15.01 -63.05 14.57
C ILE A 790 16.19 -62.07 14.68
N PRO A 791 16.58 -61.41 13.58
CA PRO A 791 17.61 -60.38 13.63
C PRO A 791 17.08 -59.09 14.29
N TYR A 792 17.80 -58.62 15.30
CA TYR A 792 17.52 -57.34 15.99
C TYR A 792 18.47 -56.24 15.52
N ARG A 793 17.98 -55.01 15.44
CA ARG A 793 18.70 -53.83 14.93
C ARG A 793 19.97 -53.49 15.73
N GLU A 794 20.01 -53.81 17.02
CA GLU A 794 21.19 -53.61 17.88
C GLU A 794 22.35 -54.54 17.51
N ASN A 795 22.07 -55.76 17.04
CA ASN A 795 23.09 -56.75 16.68
C ASN A 795 23.83 -56.39 15.36
N GLU A 796 23.22 -55.58 14.49
CA GLU A 796 23.84 -55.07 13.26
C GLU A 796 24.80 -53.91 13.52
N ASN A 797 24.50 -53.04 14.48
CA ASN A 797 25.38 -51.94 14.89
C ASN A 797 26.66 -52.45 15.58
N VAL A 798 26.59 -53.59 16.28
CA VAL A 798 27.76 -54.26 16.88
C VAL A 798 28.62 -54.96 15.82
N ARG A 799 28.01 -55.55 14.77
CA ARG A 799 28.75 -56.15 13.65
C ARG A 799 29.46 -55.11 12.79
N THR A 800 28.82 -53.97 12.51
CA THR A 800 29.45 -52.86 11.76
C THR A 800 30.57 -52.17 12.53
N ARG A 801 30.48 -52.04 13.87
CA ARG A 801 31.61 -51.56 14.68
C ARG A 801 32.82 -52.49 14.68
N ARG A 802 32.62 -53.80 14.51
CA ARG A 802 33.73 -54.78 14.39
C ARG A 802 34.37 -54.82 12.99
N SER A 803 33.68 -54.37 11.95
CA SER A 803 34.24 -54.27 10.59
C SER A 803 35.02 -52.98 10.32
N PHE A 804 34.89 -51.96 11.19
CA PHE A 804 35.70 -50.73 11.13
C PHE A 804 36.94 -50.78 12.06
N SER A 805 37.19 -51.91 12.74
CA SER A 805 38.36 -52.12 13.59
C SER A 805 39.35 -53.14 13.02
N TYR A 806 39.46 -53.21 11.69
CA TYR A 806 40.50 -53.95 10.97
C TYR A 806 41.16 -53.06 9.93
#